data_AF-A0A6I1KCT7-F1
#
_entry.id   AF-A0A6I1KCT7-F1
#
_cell.length_a   1.000
_cell.length_b   1.000
_cell.length_c   1.000
_cell.angle_alpha   90.00
_cell.angle_beta   90.00
_cell.angle_gamma   90.00
#
_symmetry.space_group_name_H-M   'P 1'
#
loop_
_entity.id
_entity.type
_entity.pdbx_description
1 polymer ?
#
loop_
_entity_poly.entity_id
_entity_poly.type
_entity_poly.pdbx_seq_one_letter_code
_entity_poly.pdbx_strand_id
1 'polypeptide(L)'
;MRTKTTSIGVAGQAVLQAACCVLRAVPPAARALDTEHATRSTPWTLAFLLTLALAMSVHAQWTTQSITLKPGWNAVYLHVDATHTNLDGSITGDGGNPITEIWQWQPIVAPGRFINNPQVPTVVNNDWSSWNRTPALTGTLTTLRANNAYLVRNGGAGSYTWNIVGRPVPPNYSWTAQGVNFLGFPTPPVNPPVVDTFLSPVPAFQSQAEIFHYPGNELAGAPPATAQLFALFSTPLKRGQAFWIRANNLHNNYFGPLQIVPQDSEGIHFGVELGQYSLRVRNLTAGTIRVTNSLVASATPPPQGTPIVATVPLLLRGAINASNQSFTFTDFSTPQVITLAPAGTPGSDAELVIGLNRAAMTNAPNQPGDFYAGIFRLNDSLGYTQLELPVTAVKTSNRGLWIGNASVNQVRHYLKAYQKDAAGQPVVGPLTTNGAPFVITGIDTSWGAVPSPFNLRLILHSDTNDVVRLLQRVYNGWDRGTNAALTLTEQQLDPTRLASARRISAAHLPWSPNNTTWTGVGAFQTGRSLTNTIVLNYNDHASNPFLHTYHPDHDNLNALFNGVQPVGVESLGVKREMILTFTEPSVEYNSLTSGSTRVTGSYEETISFIGRAYVLGAVTTNETRTVSTRGTFILNRISTIDHLSVP
;
A
#
# COMPACT_ATOMS: atom_id res chain seq x y z
N MET A 1 40.59 17.94 -22.28
CA MET A 1 41.41 18.15 -23.49
C MET A 1 40.47 18.62 -24.60
N ARG A 2 40.76 19.79 -25.20
CA ARG A 2 39.99 20.57 -26.21
C ARG A 2 38.69 21.26 -25.76
N THR A 3 38.88 22.55 -25.47
CA THR A 3 37.96 23.68 -25.45
C THR A 3 37.40 24.04 -26.85
N LYS A 4 36.15 24.53 -26.91
CA LYS A 4 35.79 25.73 -27.69
C LYS A 4 34.41 26.25 -27.31
N THR A 5 34.41 27.42 -26.69
CA THR A 5 33.26 28.30 -26.41
C THR A 5 33.11 29.25 -27.59
N THR A 6 31.89 29.58 -27.99
CA THR A 6 31.62 30.68 -28.94
C THR A 6 30.62 31.65 -28.32
N SER A 7 31.09 32.86 -28.07
CA SER A 7 30.36 34.08 -27.76
C SER A 7 29.92 34.74 -29.07
N ILE A 8 28.74 35.36 -29.12
CA ILE A 8 28.51 36.67 -29.77
C ILE A 8 27.39 37.37 -29.01
N GLY A 9 27.63 38.62 -28.62
CA GLY A 9 26.59 39.56 -28.22
C GLY A 9 26.65 40.84 -29.04
N VAL A 10 25.65 41.68 -28.76
CA VAL A 10 25.66 43.15 -28.68
C VAL A 10 24.82 43.91 -29.72
N ALA A 11 24.11 44.90 -29.16
CA ALA A 11 23.45 46.10 -29.69
C ALA A 11 22.00 45.90 -30.20
N GLY A 12 21.02 46.75 -29.85
CA GLY A 12 21.01 48.00 -29.08
C GLY A 12 19.68 48.74 -29.29
N GLN A 13 19.41 49.75 -28.44
CA GLN A 13 18.42 50.84 -28.56
C GLN A 13 16.92 50.46 -28.57
N ALA A 14 16.12 50.72 -27.53
CA ALA A 14 15.66 51.98 -26.92
C ALA A 14 14.58 52.74 -27.74
N VAL A 15 13.51 53.15 -27.03
CA VAL A 15 12.69 54.40 -27.17
C VAL A 15 11.17 54.26 -27.45
N LEU A 16 10.37 54.75 -26.46
CA LEU A 16 9.04 55.42 -26.51
C LEU A 16 7.79 54.64 -27.03
N GLN A 17 6.52 54.90 -26.69
CA GLN A 17 5.76 55.82 -25.82
C GLN A 17 4.33 55.20 -25.71
N ALA A 18 3.76 55.08 -24.51
CA ALA A 18 2.60 55.83 -23.99
C ALA A 18 1.17 55.48 -24.47
N ALA A 19 0.37 55.08 -23.47
CA ALA A 19 -0.99 55.51 -23.11
C ALA A 19 -2.10 55.68 -24.17
N CYS A 20 -3.27 55.07 -23.91
CA CYS A 20 -4.51 55.85 -23.82
C CYS A 20 -5.57 55.15 -22.96
N CYS A 21 -6.22 55.96 -22.13
CA CYS A 21 -7.34 55.68 -21.23
C CYS A 21 -8.58 56.37 -21.82
N VAL A 22 -9.78 55.76 -21.81
CA VAL A 22 -11.05 56.50 -21.88
C VAL A 22 -12.15 55.78 -21.10
N LEU A 23 -12.80 56.55 -20.24
CA LEU A 23 -13.94 56.29 -19.36
C LEU A 23 -15.26 56.77 -20.01
N ARG A 24 -16.41 56.43 -19.40
CA ARG A 24 -17.81 56.97 -19.55
C ARG A 24 -18.70 56.29 -20.61
N ALA A 25 -20.02 56.15 -20.47
CA ALA A 25 -21.02 56.42 -19.44
C ALA A 25 -22.35 55.67 -19.80
N VAL A 26 -23.25 55.59 -18.83
CA VAL A 26 -24.65 55.08 -18.83
C VAL A 26 -25.60 56.30 -18.60
N PRO A 27 -26.97 56.33 -18.74
CA PRO A 27 -28.07 55.52 -19.36
C PRO A 27 -28.99 56.44 -20.26
N PRO A 28 -30.37 56.41 -20.33
CA PRO A 28 -31.44 55.41 -20.09
C PRO A 28 -32.52 55.31 -21.22
N ALA A 29 -33.38 54.28 -21.20
CA ALA A 29 -34.85 54.40 -21.43
C ALA A 29 -35.57 53.05 -21.27
N ALA A 30 -36.74 53.10 -20.64
CA ALA A 30 -37.58 52.00 -20.20
C ALA A 30 -38.72 51.68 -21.18
N ARG A 31 -39.22 50.44 -21.17
CA ARG A 31 -40.67 50.14 -21.22
C ARG A 31 -40.95 48.69 -20.80
N ALA A 32 -42.12 48.51 -20.19
CA ALA A 32 -42.45 47.48 -19.21
C ALA A 32 -43.53 46.48 -19.70
N LEU A 33 -43.84 45.54 -18.78
CA LEU A 33 -45.03 44.67 -18.64
C LEU A 33 -44.94 43.33 -19.40
N ASP A 34 -45.33 42.17 -18.89
CA ASP A 34 -45.79 41.65 -17.58
C ASP A 34 -46.00 40.15 -17.79
N THR A 35 -45.71 39.28 -16.81
CA THR A 35 -46.67 38.30 -16.21
C THR A 35 -45.99 37.29 -15.29
N GLU A 36 -46.71 36.99 -14.21
CA GLU A 36 -46.34 36.33 -12.97
C GLU A 36 -46.10 34.81 -13.06
N HIS A 37 -45.23 34.29 -12.19
CA HIS A 37 -45.61 33.32 -11.13
C HIS A 37 -44.37 32.99 -10.28
N ALA A 38 -44.27 33.59 -9.09
CA ALA A 38 -43.23 33.27 -8.11
C ALA A 38 -43.68 32.11 -7.20
N THR A 39 -42.97 30.99 -7.29
CA THR A 39 -43.11 29.82 -6.40
C THR A 39 -42.01 29.84 -5.33
N ARG A 40 -42.47 29.75 -4.07
CA ARG A 40 -41.83 29.23 -2.84
C ARG A 40 -40.31 28.93 -2.90
N SER A 41 -39.53 29.72 -2.15
CA SER A 41 -38.14 29.42 -1.79
C SER A 41 -38.07 28.36 -0.68
N THR A 42 -37.46 27.21 -0.97
CA THR A 42 -37.09 26.15 -0.01
C THR A 42 -35.65 26.33 0.52
N PRO A 43 -35.37 26.07 1.80
CA PRO A 43 -34.05 26.27 2.41
C PRO A 43 -33.22 24.98 2.30
N TRP A 44 -32.47 24.81 1.20
CA TRP A 44 -31.62 23.61 1.01
C TRP A 44 -30.12 23.95 0.88
N THR A 45 -29.75 25.22 0.88
CA THR A 45 -28.36 25.65 0.66
C THR A 45 -27.50 25.70 1.92
N LEU A 46 -28.07 25.53 3.12
CA LEU A 46 -27.30 25.52 4.38
C LEU A 46 -26.88 24.11 4.86
N ALA A 47 -27.43 23.04 4.26
CA ALA A 47 -27.09 21.66 4.63
C ALA A 47 -25.88 21.10 3.85
N PHE A 48 -25.49 21.74 2.74
CA PHE A 48 -24.40 21.24 1.87
C PHE A 48 -23.00 21.75 2.25
N LEU A 49 -22.91 22.75 3.14
CA LEU A 49 -21.65 23.29 3.66
C LEU A 49 -21.25 22.71 5.03
N LEU A 50 -22.12 21.92 5.68
CA LEU A 50 -21.85 21.32 7.00
C LEU A 50 -21.45 19.83 6.94
N THR A 51 -21.47 19.20 5.76
CA THR A 51 -21.07 17.80 5.55
C THR A 51 -19.68 17.64 4.92
N LEU A 52 -18.97 18.74 4.63
CA LEU A 52 -17.60 18.73 4.13
C LEU A 52 -16.53 18.83 5.25
N ALA A 53 -16.90 18.57 6.50
CA ALA A 53 -15.96 18.19 7.54
C ALA A 53 -15.77 16.66 7.47
N LEU A 54 -15.17 16.18 6.38
CA LEU A 54 -14.56 14.85 6.37
C LEU A 54 -13.54 14.85 7.50
N ALA A 55 -13.86 14.16 8.61
CA ALA A 55 -12.87 13.77 9.58
C ALA A 55 -11.80 13.00 8.80
N MET A 56 -10.65 13.64 8.55
CA MET A 56 -9.52 12.96 7.94
C MET A 56 -9.14 11.83 8.90
N SER A 57 -9.49 10.60 8.53
CA SER A 57 -9.15 9.44 9.35
C SER A 57 -7.63 9.27 9.30
N VAL A 58 -7.00 9.45 10.45
CA VAL A 58 -5.55 9.29 10.58
C VAL A 58 -5.23 7.78 10.59
N HIS A 59 -4.51 7.34 9.57
CA HIS A 59 -3.99 5.97 9.49
C HIS A 59 -2.72 5.88 10.33
N ALA A 60 -2.85 5.33 11.54
CA ALA A 60 -1.73 5.21 12.47
C ALA A 60 -1.87 3.97 13.35
N GLN A 61 -0.76 3.60 13.97
CA GLN A 61 -0.64 2.65 15.05
C GLN A 61 -0.69 3.42 16.35
N TRP A 62 -1.15 2.75 17.40
CA TRP A 62 -1.40 3.40 18.67
C TRP A 62 -0.71 2.63 19.78
N THR A 63 -0.10 3.37 20.69
CA THR A 63 0.38 2.87 21.96
C THR A 63 0.19 3.96 23.01
N THR A 64 0.31 3.57 24.28
CA THR A 64 0.24 4.49 25.40
C THR A 64 1.60 4.58 26.05
N GLN A 65 2.17 5.78 26.09
CA GLN A 65 3.32 6.09 26.92
C GLN A 65 2.83 6.56 28.28
N SER A 66 3.15 5.80 29.34
CA SER A 66 2.81 6.15 30.71
C SER A 66 4.01 6.76 31.44
N ILE A 67 3.83 7.92 32.04
CA ILE A 67 4.89 8.69 32.71
C ILE A 67 4.42 9.13 34.09
N THR A 68 5.16 8.74 35.13
CA THR A 68 4.86 9.18 36.50
C THR A 68 5.48 10.56 36.77
N LEU A 69 4.63 11.56 36.96
CA LEU A 69 4.98 12.93 37.30
C LEU A 69 4.96 13.11 38.82
N LYS A 70 6.06 13.57 39.40
CA LYS A 70 6.10 14.01 40.81
C LYS A 70 5.41 15.36 40.94
N PRO A 71 4.95 15.76 42.14
CA PRO A 71 4.54 17.16 42.40
C PRO A 71 5.59 18.14 41.88
N GLY A 72 5.21 19.28 41.33
CA GLY A 72 6.14 20.26 40.78
C GLY A 72 6.60 19.95 39.35
N TRP A 73 7.86 20.24 39.02
CA TRP A 73 8.37 20.24 37.65
C TRP A 73 9.05 18.92 37.28
N ASN A 74 8.71 18.39 36.11
CA ASN A 74 9.23 17.13 35.60
C ASN A 74 9.77 17.31 34.18
N ALA A 75 10.92 16.71 33.90
CA ALA A 75 11.45 16.61 32.54
C ALA A 75 10.98 15.33 31.87
N VAL A 76 10.25 15.49 30.77
CA VAL A 76 9.54 14.43 30.05
C VAL A 76 10.10 14.32 28.63
N TYR A 77 10.25 13.10 28.14
CA TYR A 77 10.59 12.83 26.75
C TYR A 77 9.52 11.99 26.08
N LEU A 78 9.09 12.37 24.88
CA LEU A 78 8.04 11.64 24.17
C LEU A 78 8.59 10.71 23.10
N HIS A 79 8.22 9.43 23.18
CA HIS A 79 8.47 8.41 22.16
C HIS A 79 7.25 8.16 21.26
N VAL A 80 6.11 8.77 21.61
CA VAL A 80 4.85 8.70 20.87
C VAL A 80 4.46 10.08 20.36
N ASP A 81 3.91 10.12 19.16
CA ASP A 81 3.38 11.32 18.52
C ASP A 81 1.89 11.40 18.83
N ALA A 82 1.50 12.41 19.60
CA ALA A 82 0.14 12.63 20.05
C ALA A 82 -0.52 13.82 19.33
N THR A 83 -0.10 14.13 18.10
CA THR A 83 -0.66 15.24 17.29
C THR A 83 -2.08 14.99 16.79
N HIS A 84 -2.62 13.78 16.95
CA HIS A 84 -4.01 13.43 16.65
C HIS A 84 -5.05 14.17 17.52
N THR A 85 -4.60 14.79 18.62
CA THR A 85 -5.43 15.58 19.52
C THR A 85 -4.65 16.82 19.99
N ASN A 86 -5.37 17.81 20.50
CA ASN A 86 -4.76 18.99 21.10
C ASN A 86 -4.62 18.84 22.63
N LEU A 87 -3.77 19.68 23.22
CA LEU A 87 -3.50 19.68 24.66
C LEU A 87 -4.75 20.01 25.49
N ASP A 88 -5.58 20.93 25.03
CA ASP A 88 -6.83 21.28 25.72
C ASP A 88 -7.75 20.06 25.82
N GLY A 89 -8.02 19.38 24.72
CA GLY A 89 -8.87 18.18 24.70
C GLY A 89 -8.28 17.00 25.47
N SER A 90 -6.96 16.77 25.39
CA SER A 90 -6.31 15.62 26.03
C SER A 90 -6.02 15.80 27.53
N ILE A 91 -5.82 17.04 28.00
CA ILE A 91 -5.46 17.32 29.40
C ILE A 91 -6.64 17.89 30.18
N THR A 92 -7.41 18.83 29.61
CA THR A 92 -8.53 19.46 30.33
C THR A 92 -9.80 18.61 30.31
N GLY A 93 -9.90 17.66 29.38
CA GLY A 93 -10.98 16.67 29.32
C GLY A 93 -10.98 15.69 30.51
N ASP A 94 -9.86 15.55 31.22
CA ASP A 94 -9.76 14.77 32.46
C ASP A 94 -9.73 15.72 33.67
N GLY A 95 -10.87 15.86 34.35
CA GLY A 95 -10.99 16.70 35.55
C GLY A 95 -10.08 16.29 36.71
N GLY A 96 -9.55 15.06 36.71
CA GLY A 96 -8.58 14.56 37.69
C GLY A 96 -7.12 14.78 37.30
N ASN A 97 -6.83 15.26 36.08
CA ASN A 97 -5.47 15.53 35.65
C ASN A 97 -4.93 16.78 36.38
N PRO A 98 -3.79 16.73 37.10
CA PRO A 98 -3.26 17.88 37.85
C PRO A 98 -2.25 18.73 37.06
N ILE A 99 -2.03 18.46 35.76
CA ILE A 99 -1.04 19.16 34.93
C ILE A 99 -1.49 20.60 34.67
N THR A 100 -0.70 21.56 35.11
CA THR A 100 -1.01 23.00 35.00
C THR A 100 -0.29 23.68 33.84
N GLU A 101 0.92 23.22 33.51
CA GLU A 101 1.76 23.82 32.48
C GLU A 101 2.57 22.75 31.73
N ILE A 102 2.78 22.98 30.43
CA ILE A 102 3.67 22.18 29.57
C ILE A 102 4.50 23.11 28.71
N TRP A 103 5.80 22.89 28.68
CA TRP A 103 6.75 23.69 27.92
C TRP A 103 7.59 22.76 27.04
N GLN A 104 7.50 22.91 25.72
CA GLN A 104 8.28 22.16 24.75
C GLN A 104 9.59 22.89 24.45
N TRP A 105 10.70 22.16 24.52
CA TRP A 105 12.00 22.69 24.12
C TRP A 105 12.11 22.80 22.59
N GLN A 106 12.37 24.01 22.10
CA GLN A 106 12.51 24.35 20.69
C GLN A 106 13.67 25.36 20.53
N PRO A 107 14.93 24.90 20.61
CA PRO A 107 16.07 25.82 20.57
C PRO A 107 16.15 26.52 19.21
N ILE A 108 16.21 27.85 19.20
CA ILE A 108 16.51 28.60 17.97
C ILE A 108 18.01 28.47 17.71
N VAL A 109 18.38 27.71 16.68
CA VAL A 109 19.77 27.56 16.24
C VAL A 109 20.17 28.76 15.37
N ALA A 110 20.33 29.93 15.99
CA ALA A 110 20.92 31.09 15.32
C ALA A 110 22.46 31.02 15.43
N PRO A 111 23.22 31.37 14.37
CA PRO A 111 24.68 31.43 14.46
C PRO A 111 25.13 32.37 15.60
N GLY A 112 25.91 31.85 16.55
CA GLY A 112 26.53 32.66 17.61
C GLY A 112 25.79 32.77 18.96
N ARG A 113 24.66 32.06 19.15
CA ARG A 113 23.98 32.00 20.46
C ARG A 113 24.34 30.73 21.22
N PHE A 114 24.96 30.88 22.39
CA PHE A 114 25.33 29.78 23.29
C PHE A 114 24.36 29.70 24.48
N ILE A 115 23.73 28.55 24.66
CA ILE A 115 22.89 28.28 25.84
C ILE A 115 23.78 27.60 26.89
N ASN A 116 24.24 28.38 27.87
CA ASN A 116 25.27 27.96 28.83
C ASN A 116 24.70 27.41 30.16
N ASN A 117 23.42 27.66 30.45
CA ASN A 117 22.76 27.24 31.68
C ASN A 117 21.39 26.63 31.33
N PRO A 118 21.01 25.45 31.86
CA PRO A 118 19.64 24.94 31.77
C PRO A 118 18.69 25.91 32.51
N GLN A 119 18.29 26.99 31.84
CA GLN A 119 17.54 28.08 32.46
C GLN A 119 16.10 27.69 32.79
N VAL A 120 15.57 28.35 33.82
CA VAL A 120 14.14 28.56 34.05
C VAL A 120 13.47 28.97 32.72
N PRO A 121 12.37 28.32 32.29
CA PRO A 121 11.60 28.73 31.13
C PRO A 121 11.18 30.19 31.30
N THR A 122 11.60 31.05 30.39
CA THR A 122 11.20 32.46 30.37
C THR A 122 10.61 32.78 29.02
N VAL A 123 9.49 33.50 29.01
CA VAL A 123 8.74 33.87 27.79
C VAL A 123 9.57 34.78 26.86
N VAL A 124 10.66 35.36 27.36
CA VAL A 124 11.44 36.41 26.70
C VAL A 124 12.44 35.86 25.67
N ASN A 125 12.87 34.60 25.77
CA ASN A 125 13.98 34.08 24.96
C ASN A 125 13.58 33.19 23.76
N ASN A 126 12.28 32.95 23.55
CA ASN A 126 11.68 32.23 22.41
C ASN A 126 12.21 30.79 22.15
N ASP A 127 12.90 30.17 23.10
CA ASP A 127 13.38 28.77 22.98
C ASP A 127 12.35 27.72 23.44
N TRP A 128 11.20 28.19 23.93
CA TRP A 128 10.16 27.35 24.47
C TRP A 128 8.82 27.70 23.84
N SER A 129 8.08 26.66 23.47
CA SER A 129 6.66 26.77 23.18
C SER A 129 5.87 26.27 24.39
N SER A 130 4.94 27.06 24.93
CA SER A 130 4.24 26.73 26.18
C SER A 130 2.75 26.51 25.99
N TRP A 131 2.16 25.69 26.84
CA TRP A 131 0.72 25.50 27.06
C TRP A 131 0.43 25.68 28.56
N ASN A 132 -0.69 26.34 28.89
CA ASN A 132 -1.13 26.59 30.25
C ASN A 132 -2.61 26.23 30.40
N ARG A 133 -2.95 25.48 31.46
CA ARG A 133 -4.34 25.05 31.73
C ARG A 133 -5.30 26.22 31.91
N THR A 134 -4.86 27.28 32.59
CA THR A 134 -5.59 28.54 32.69
C THR A 134 -4.78 29.59 31.95
N PRO A 135 -5.33 30.22 30.90
CA PRO A 135 -4.56 31.11 30.04
C PRO A 135 -4.20 32.39 30.79
N ALA A 136 -3.03 32.41 31.44
CA ALA A 136 -2.36 33.61 31.93
C ALA A 136 -1.36 34.18 30.89
N LEU A 137 -0.99 33.36 29.90
CA LEU A 137 -0.06 33.65 28.81
C LEU A 137 -0.62 33.07 27.50
N THR A 138 -0.46 33.76 26.37
CA THR A 138 -0.82 33.25 25.03
C THR A 138 0.18 32.17 24.59
N GLY A 139 -0.03 30.94 25.07
CA GLY A 139 0.83 29.81 24.73
C GLY A 139 0.72 29.41 23.24
N THR A 140 1.85 29.07 22.61
CA THR A 140 1.92 28.63 21.21
C THR A 140 1.86 27.11 21.04
N LEU A 141 1.96 26.34 22.14
CA LEU A 141 1.97 24.88 22.09
C LEU A 141 0.54 24.35 22.09
N THR A 142 0.17 23.67 21.01
CA THR A 142 -1.18 23.11 20.83
C THR A 142 -1.20 21.59 20.83
N THR A 143 -0.10 20.93 20.46
CA THR A 143 0.00 19.47 20.32
C THR A 143 1.32 18.93 20.85
N LEU A 144 1.36 17.62 21.13
CA LEU A 144 2.55 16.92 21.60
C LEU A 144 3.14 16.08 20.48
N ARG A 145 4.38 16.41 20.10
CA ARG A 145 5.17 15.68 19.09
C ARG A 145 6.12 14.70 19.76
N ALA A 146 6.35 13.58 19.08
CA ALA A 146 7.39 12.63 19.47
C ALA A 146 8.79 13.19 19.23
N ASN A 147 9.79 12.51 19.78
CA ASN A 147 11.20 12.89 19.69
C ASN A 147 11.49 14.30 20.21
N ASN A 148 10.70 14.76 21.18
CA ASN A 148 10.84 16.07 21.81
C ASN A 148 10.86 15.93 23.33
N ALA A 149 11.61 16.83 23.96
CA ALA A 149 11.66 16.99 25.40
C ALA A 149 10.75 18.14 25.87
N TYR A 150 10.11 17.93 27.01
CA TYR A 150 9.13 18.82 27.61
C TYR A 150 9.41 19.01 29.10
N LEU A 151 9.07 20.19 29.62
CA LEU A 151 8.89 20.41 31.05
C LEU A 151 7.40 20.41 31.36
N VAL A 152 7.01 19.57 32.32
CA VAL A 152 5.61 19.35 32.68
C VAL A 152 5.44 19.63 34.16
N ARG A 153 4.49 20.51 34.48
CA ARG A 153 4.19 20.89 35.86
C ARG A 153 2.98 20.15 36.39
N ASN A 154 3.19 19.28 37.36
CA ASN A 154 2.13 18.68 38.17
C ASN A 154 1.78 19.63 39.34
N GLY A 155 0.62 20.27 39.27
CA GLY A 155 0.14 21.17 40.32
C GLY A 155 -0.50 20.47 41.52
N GLY A 156 -0.63 19.14 41.49
CA GLY A 156 -1.19 18.34 42.56
C GLY A 156 -0.18 18.03 43.67
N ALA A 157 -0.69 17.68 44.85
CA ALA A 157 0.14 17.33 46.02
C ALA A 157 0.76 15.92 45.95
N GLY A 158 0.27 15.06 45.05
CA GLY A 158 0.73 13.68 44.89
C GLY A 158 1.34 13.41 43.51
N SER A 159 2.00 12.25 43.39
CA SER A 159 2.45 11.77 42.08
C SER A 159 1.25 11.44 41.18
N TYR A 160 1.37 11.70 39.89
CA TYR A 160 0.33 11.46 38.90
C TYR A 160 0.89 10.69 37.71
N THR A 161 0.22 9.62 37.29
CA THR A 161 0.61 8.87 36.09
C THR A 161 -0.11 9.46 34.89
N TRP A 162 0.64 10.15 34.04
CA TRP A 162 0.15 10.70 32.79
C TRP A 162 0.24 9.65 31.68
N ASN A 163 -0.91 9.31 31.09
CA ASN A 163 -1.02 8.37 29.98
C ASN A 163 -1.20 9.13 28.68
N ILE A 164 -0.23 8.99 27.78
CA ILE A 164 -0.19 9.70 26.50
C ILE A 164 -0.41 8.66 25.39
N VAL A 165 -1.58 8.72 24.75
CA VAL A 165 -1.88 7.91 23.58
C VAL A 165 -1.24 8.56 22.36
N GLY A 166 -0.54 7.79 21.52
CA GLY A 166 0.03 8.32 20.30
C GLY A 166 0.64 7.27 19.39
N ARG A 167 1.13 7.72 18.23
CA ARG A 167 1.84 6.90 17.24
C ARG A 167 3.29 6.70 17.69
N PRO A 168 3.79 5.48 17.88
CA PRO A 168 5.22 5.28 18.13
C PRO A 168 6.02 5.76 16.92
N VAL A 169 7.17 6.39 17.15
CA VAL A 169 8.07 6.81 16.07
C VAL A 169 9.47 6.23 16.28
N PRO A 170 10.21 5.96 15.19
CA PRO A 170 11.64 5.67 15.30
C PRO A 170 12.34 6.82 16.04
N PRO A 171 13.28 6.52 16.97
CA PRO A 171 13.99 7.57 17.66
C PRO A 171 14.82 8.41 16.68
N ASN A 172 14.67 9.72 16.74
CA ASN A 172 15.45 10.68 15.96
C ASN A 172 15.95 11.77 16.90
N TYR A 173 17.24 12.04 16.87
CA TYR A 173 17.86 13.03 17.73
C TYR A 173 19.06 13.69 17.05
N SER A 174 19.28 14.96 17.36
CA SER A 174 20.46 15.71 16.93
C SER A 174 21.20 16.23 18.15
N TRP A 175 22.48 15.89 18.27
CA TRP A 175 23.38 16.45 19.28
C TRP A 175 24.05 17.71 18.75
N THR A 176 24.10 18.73 19.59
CA THR A 176 24.94 19.90 19.37
C THR A 176 26.22 19.77 20.21
N ALA A 177 27.38 20.01 19.59
CA ALA A 177 28.68 20.04 20.28
C ALA A 177 28.93 21.37 21.02
N GLN A 178 28.05 22.34 20.82
CA GLN A 178 28.08 23.67 21.43
C GLN A 178 26.76 23.90 22.16
N GLY A 179 26.77 23.83 23.50
CA GLY A 179 25.62 24.14 24.34
C GLY A 179 25.02 22.94 25.10
N VAL A 180 23.79 23.12 25.58
CA VAL A 180 23.01 22.13 26.34
C VAL A 180 22.02 21.40 25.42
N ASN A 181 21.92 20.08 25.58
CA ASN A 181 20.97 19.25 24.84
C ASN A 181 19.90 18.73 25.82
N PHE A 182 18.62 18.92 25.50
CA PHE A 182 17.50 18.39 26.30
C PHE A 182 16.89 17.20 25.59
N LEU A 183 17.17 16.00 26.10
CA LEU A 183 16.85 14.75 25.42
C LEU A 183 16.52 13.63 26.40
N GLY A 184 15.79 12.64 25.91
CA GLY A 184 15.59 11.36 26.58
C GLY A 184 16.24 10.23 25.79
N PHE A 185 16.12 9.02 26.32
CA PHE A 185 16.77 7.84 25.77
C PHE A 185 15.76 6.71 25.54
N PRO A 186 15.95 5.87 24.50
CA PRO A 186 15.03 4.82 24.15
C PRO A 186 15.18 3.58 25.04
N THR A 187 15.32 3.75 26.36
CA THR A 187 15.53 2.64 27.30
C THR A 187 14.25 1.80 27.47
N PRO A 188 14.36 0.55 27.96
CA PRO A 188 13.20 -0.25 28.30
C PRO A 188 12.40 0.37 29.45
N PRO A 189 11.06 0.24 29.45
CA PRO A 189 10.22 0.77 30.54
C PRO A 189 10.39 -0.01 31.86
N VAL A 190 10.81 -1.28 31.79
CA VAL A 190 11.06 -2.15 32.94
C VAL A 190 12.55 -2.36 33.08
N ASN A 191 13.09 -2.12 34.28
CA ASN A 191 14.51 -2.27 34.62
C ASN A 191 15.47 -1.56 33.63
N PRO A 192 15.31 -0.24 33.39
CA PRO A 192 16.25 0.50 32.56
C PRO A 192 17.66 0.51 33.20
N PRO A 193 18.73 0.59 32.39
CA PRO A 193 20.08 0.70 32.91
C PRO A 193 20.26 2.00 33.71
N VAL A 194 21.24 2.03 34.61
CA VAL A 194 21.68 3.27 35.24
C VAL A 194 22.50 4.12 34.27
N VAL A 195 22.58 5.43 34.53
CA VAL A 195 23.23 6.39 33.62
C VAL A 195 24.68 6.00 33.32
N ASP A 196 25.43 5.61 34.36
CA ASP A 196 26.83 5.20 34.23
C ASP A 196 27.01 4.02 33.28
N THR A 197 26.26 2.94 33.52
CA THR A 197 26.27 1.72 32.69
C THR A 197 25.85 2.01 31.25
N PHE A 198 24.82 2.83 31.04
CA PHE A 198 24.34 3.19 29.70
C PHE A 198 25.39 3.96 28.89
N LEU A 199 26.13 4.88 29.52
CA LEU A 199 27.15 5.69 28.83
C LEU A 199 28.54 5.02 28.74
N SER A 200 28.73 3.86 29.37
CA SER A 200 30.01 3.13 29.35
C SER A 200 30.61 2.86 27.95
N PRO A 201 29.84 2.69 26.86
CA PRO A 201 30.43 2.56 25.52
C PRO A 201 31.08 3.84 24.97
N VAL A 202 30.80 4.99 25.59
CA VAL A 202 31.36 6.31 25.22
C VAL A 202 32.12 6.94 26.40
N PRO A 203 33.26 6.36 26.84
CA PRO A 203 33.92 6.72 28.09
C PRO A 203 34.42 8.18 28.15
N ALA A 204 34.85 8.74 27.00
CA ALA A 204 35.23 10.15 26.92
C ALA A 204 34.04 11.09 27.19
N PHE A 205 32.85 10.72 26.70
CA PHE A 205 31.63 11.46 26.97
C PHE A 205 31.13 11.23 28.40
N GLN A 206 31.11 9.97 28.86
CA GLN A 206 30.71 9.60 30.23
C GLN A 206 31.48 10.38 31.31
N SER A 207 32.78 10.60 31.12
CA SER A 207 33.63 11.29 32.11
C SER A 207 33.52 12.82 32.08
N GLN A 208 33.07 13.41 30.98
CA GLN A 208 33.05 14.86 30.78
C GLN A 208 31.64 15.46 30.69
N ALA A 209 30.62 14.62 30.50
CA ALA A 209 29.24 15.07 30.39
C ALA A 209 28.70 15.53 31.75
N GLU A 210 28.21 16.76 31.80
CA GLU A 210 27.44 17.28 32.91
C GLU A 210 25.96 17.04 32.62
N ILE A 211 25.33 16.22 33.46
CA ILE A 211 23.95 15.80 33.34
C ILE A 211 23.13 16.49 34.43
N PHE A 212 22.02 17.13 34.07
CA PHE A 212 21.09 17.75 35.00
C PHE A 212 19.70 17.13 34.85
N HIS A 213 19.00 17.03 35.98
CA HIS A 213 17.65 16.52 36.04
C HIS A 213 16.74 17.47 36.83
N TYR A 214 15.44 17.21 36.77
CA TYR A 214 14.46 17.85 37.62
C TYR A 214 14.11 16.87 38.75
N PRO A 215 14.40 17.20 40.02
CA PRO A 215 14.15 16.30 41.14
C PRO A 215 12.64 16.13 41.40
N GLY A 216 11.84 17.14 41.06
CA GLY A 216 10.44 17.24 41.45
C GLY A 216 10.29 17.57 42.94
N ASN A 217 9.05 17.52 43.41
CA ASN A 217 8.58 17.86 44.76
C ASN A 217 8.80 19.32 45.15
N GLU A 218 8.89 20.22 44.18
CA GLU A 218 8.93 21.66 44.45
C GLU A 218 7.59 22.12 45.07
N LEU A 219 7.63 23.18 45.88
CA LEU A 219 6.43 23.79 46.46
C LEU A 219 5.50 24.30 45.36
N ALA A 220 4.19 24.30 45.63
CA ALA A 220 3.21 24.92 44.74
C ALA A 220 3.62 26.38 44.45
N GLY A 221 3.61 26.78 43.19
CA GLY A 221 4.09 28.11 42.77
C GLY A 221 5.58 28.21 42.44
N ALA A 222 6.42 27.26 42.86
CA ALA A 222 7.87 27.38 42.68
C ALA A 222 8.33 27.30 41.20
N PRO A 223 9.41 28.04 40.83
CA PRO A 223 10.02 27.92 39.52
C PRO A 223 10.69 26.54 39.35
N PRO A 224 10.95 26.10 38.10
CA PRO A 224 11.66 24.85 37.85
C PRO A 224 13.06 24.86 38.46
N ALA A 225 13.37 23.84 39.27
CA ALA A 225 14.67 23.71 39.93
C ALA A 225 15.47 22.57 39.29
N THR A 226 16.43 22.91 38.42
CA THR A 226 17.37 21.92 37.86
C THR A 226 18.47 21.58 38.86
N ALA A 227 18.80 20.31 39.01
CA ALA A 227 19.91 19.85 39.84
C ALA A 227 20.90 19.02 39.00
N GLN A 228 22.20 19.18 39.26
CA GLN A 228 23.23 18.34 38.64
C GLN A 228 23.14 16.92 39.21
N LEU A 229 23.17 15.94 38.32
CA LEU A 229 23.14 14.53 38.65
C LEU A 229 24.55 14.00 38.89
N PHE A 230 24.93 13.81 40.16
CA PHE A 230 26.22 13.21 40.52
C PHE A 230 26.16 11.69 40.71
N ALA A 231 24.99 11.15 41.09
CA ALA A 231 24.80 9.73 41.39
C ALA A 231 24.56 8.88 40.12
N LEU A 232 25.46 8.94 39.14
CA LEU A 232 25.30 8.30 37.83
C LEU A 232 25.20 6.76 37.92
N PHE A 233 25.87 6.16 38.89
CA PHE A 233 25.94 4.70 39.10
C PHE A 233 24.67 4.09 39.73
N SER A 234 23.78 4.91 40.30
CA SER A 234 22.57 4.43 40.98
C SER A 234 21.29 5.04 40.43
N THR A 235 21.39 6.00 39.50
CA THR A 235 20.23 6.65 38.90
C THR A 235 19.78 5.90 37.65
N PRO A 236 18.57 5.32 37.61
CA PRO A 236 18.06 4.67 36.42
C PRO A 236 17.75 5.69 35.31
N LEU A 237 18.15 5.38 34.08
CA LEU A 237 17.86 6.18 32.89
C LEU A 237 16.46 5.82 32.36
N LYS A 238 15.42 6.34 33.02
CA LYS A 238 14.02 5.93 32.79
C LYS A 238 13.51 6.35 31.40
N ARG A 239 12.82 5.43 30.72
CA ARG A 239 12.09 5.72 29.47
C ARG A 239 11.06 6.83 29.73
N GLY A 240 11.01 7.81 28.85
CA GLY A 240 10.10 8.94 28.99
C GLY A 240 10.56 10.06 29.93
N GLN A 241 11.74 9.94 30.55
CA GLN A 241 12.38 11.02 31.29
C GLN A 241 13.38 11.75 30.38
N ALA A 242 13.40 13.08 30.44
CA ALA A 242 14.41 13.90 29.76
C ALA A 242 15.48 14.41 30.73
N PHE A 243 16.67 14.66 30.19
CA PHE A 243 17.84 15.18 30.90
C PHE A 243 18.47 16.30 30.10
N TRP A 244 18.98 17.30 30.82
CA TRP A 244 19.89 18.27 30.22
C TRP A 244 21.29 17.70 30.22
N ILE A 245 21.94 17.69 29.07
CA ILE A 245 23.27 17.14 28.92
C ILE A 245 24.14 18.12 28.15
N ARG A 246 25.27 18.49 28.76
CA ARG A 246 26.30 19.30 28.11
C ARG A 246 27.65 18.61 28.22
N ALA A 247 28.41 18.65 27.13
CA ALA A 247 29.78 18.21 27.09
C ALA A 247 30.55 19.21 26.23
N ASN A 248 31.49 19.95 26.82
CA ASN A 248 32.20 21.01 26.13
C ASN A 248 33.12 20.42 25.06
N ASN A 249 32.95 20.85 23.80
CA ASN A 249 33.76 20.43 22.65
C ASN A 249 33.77 18.91 22.36
N LEU A 250 32.77 18.18 22.85
CA LEU A 250 32.62 16.75 22.56
C LEU A 250 31.30 16.51 21.82
N HIS A 251 31.42 15.98 20.60
CA HIS A 251 30.27 15.45 19.88
C HIS A 251 29.94 14.05 20.42
N ASN A 252 28.66 13.78 20.67
CA ASN A 252 28.15 12.45 20.96
C ASN A 252 27.09 12.10 19.93
N ASN A 253 27.02 10.84 19.52
CA ASN A 253 25.96 10.29 18.68
C ASN A 253 25.41 8.97 19.24
N TYR A 254 25.86 8.58 20.44
CA TYR A 254 25.43 7.37 21.10
C TYR A 254 24.07 7.57 21.78
N PHE A 255 23.09 6.76 21.38
CA PHE A 255 21.73 6.73 21.90
C PHE A 255 21.30 5.34 22.41
N GLY A 256 22.26 4.43 22.53
CA GLY A 256 22.04 3.04 22.90
C GLY A 256 22.97 2.11 22.12
N PRO A 257 23.03 0.82 22.49
CA PRO A 257 23.88 -0.17 21.83
C PRO A 257 23.44 -0.51 20.39
N LEU A 258 22.22 -0.11 20.00
CA LEU A 258 21.64 -0.38 18.71
C LEU A 258 21.35 0.90 17.93
N GLN A 259 21.75 0.88 16.65
CA GLN A 259 21.28 1.85 15.66
C GLN A 259 20.42 1.14 14.62
N ILE A 260 19.32 1.78 14.25
CA ILE A 260 18.46 1.39 13.12
C ILE A 260 18.58 2.41 12.00
N VAL A 261 18.51 1.93 10.76
CA VAL A 261 18.38 2.76 9.57
C VAL A 261 17.19 2.22 8.77
N PRO A 262 15.98 2.80 8.96
CA PRO A 262 14.81 2.45 8.18
C PRO A 262 14.89 3.02 6.75
N GLN A 263 14.15 2.43 5.80
CA GLN A 263 13.98 3.00 4.45
C GLN A 263 13.17 4.30 4.47
N ASP A 264 12.28 4.44 5.46
CA ASP A 264 11.44 5.60 5.69
C ASP A 264 11.54 6.01 7.16
N SER A 265 11.82 7.30 7.40
CA SER A 265 11.93 7.87 8.75
C SER A 265 10.64 7.78 9.57
N GLU A 266 9.50 7.63 8.89
CA GLU A 266 8.20 7.52 9.53
C GLU A 266 7.87 6.10 10.02
N GLY A 267 8.57 5.07 9.52
CA GLY A 267 8.38 3.67 9.93
C GLY A 267 8.30 2.70 8.75
N ILE A 268 7.53 1.61 8.94
CA ILE A 268 7.37 0.52 7.97
C ILE A 268 5.99 0.62 7.33
N HIS A 269 5.93 1.11 6.09
CA HIS A 269 4.68 1.34 5.38
C HIS A 269 4.56 0.45 4.14
N PHE A 270 3.75 -0.61 4.22
CA PHE A 270 3.51 -1.49 3.07
C PHE A 270 2.44 -0.97 2.10
N GLY A 271 1.53 -0.11 2.58
CA GLY A 271 0.39 0.36 1.79
C GLY A 271 -0.37 -0.78 1.13
N VAL A 272 -0.81 -0.55 -0.11
CA VAL A 272 -1.58 -1.51 -0.92
C VAL A 272 -0.71 -2.41 -1.82
N GLU A 273 0.55 -2.03 -2.09
CA GLU A 273 1.38 -2.68 -3.12
C GLU A 273 2.70 -3.26 -2.60
N LEU A 274 3.38 -2.58 -1.68
CA LEU A 274 4.70 -3.02 -1.23
C LEU A 274 4.56 -4.39 -0.52
N GLY A 275 5.47 -5.29 -0.85
CA GLY A 275 5.52 -6.65 -0.31
C GLY A 275 6.70 -6.89 0.64
N GLN A 276 7.79 -6.12 0.50
CA GLN A 276 9.03 -6.29 1.27
C GLN A 276 9.59 -4.92 1.69
N TYR A 277 10.21 -4.87 2.86
CA TYR A 277 10.84 -3.70 3.46
C TYR A 277 12.17 -4.09 4.07
N SER A 278 13.23 -3.32 3.83
CA SER A 278 14.54 -3.54 4.44
C SER A 278 14.75 -2.61 5.63
N LEU A 279 15.13 -3.17 6.77
CA LEU A 279 15.55 -2.41 7.95
C LEU A 279 17.00 -2.79 8.28
N ARG A 280 17.89 -1.81 8.29
CA ARG A 280 19.28 -2.05 8.67
C ARG A 280 19.47 -1.87 10.17
N VAL A 281 20.13 -2.81 10.82
CA VAL A 281 20.37 -2.81 12.27
C VAL A 281 21.87 -2.95 12.53
N ARG A 282 22.41 -2.12 13.42
CA ARG A 282 23.84 -2.01 13.70
C ARG A 282 24.12 -2.10 15.20
N ASN A 283 25.16 -2.85 15.53
CA ASN A 283 25.74 -2.88 16.86
C ASN A 283 26.75 -1.73 17.01
N LEU A 284 26.58 -0.94 18.05
CA LEU A 284 27.46 0.18 18.41
C LEU A 284 28.39 -0.15 19.59
N THR A 285 28.41 -1.39 20.06
CA THR A 285 29.20 -1.83 21.22
C THR A 285 30.40 -2.68 20.81
N ALA A 286 31.42 -2.73 21.68
CA ALA A 286 32.59 -3.59 21.48
C ALA A 286 32.31 -5.09 21.74
N GLY A 287 31.11 -5.45 22.20
CA GLY A 287 30.70 -6.83 22.47
C GLY A 287 29.70 -7.33 21.45
N THR A 288 29.52 -8.65 21.36
CA THR A 288 28.42 -9.25 20.61
C THR A 288 27.09 -8.93 21.29
N ILE A 289 26.09 -8.52 20.52
CA ILE A 289 24.73 -8.30 21.02
C ILE A 289 23.73 -9.19 20.29
N ARG A 290 22.72 -9.66 21.02
CA ARG A 290 21.54 -10.27 20.43
C ARG A 290 20.42 -9.24 20.38
N VAL A 291 19.70 -9.20 19.27
CA VAL A 291 18.55 -8.31 19.08
C VAL A 291 17.31 -9.15 18.96
N THR A 292 16.41 -8.98 19.91
CA THR A 292 15.08 -9.61 19.92
C THR A 292 14.10 -8.71 19.20
N ASN A 293 13.56 -9.20 18.11
CA ASN A 293 12.58 -8.55 17.24
C ASN A 293 11.21 -9.15 17.53
N SER A 294 10.22 -8.32 17.85
CA SER A 294 8.85 -8.78 18.06
C SER A 294 7.86 -7.89 17.35
N LEU A 295 6.70 -8.46 17.05
CA LEU A 295 5.57 -7.73 16.51
C LEU A 295 4.50 -7.62 17.61
N VAL A 296 4.21 -6.39 18.00
CA VAL A 296 3.22 -6.08 19.02
C VAL A 296 1.97 -5.55 18.34
N ALA A 297 0.79 -5.98 18.81
CA ALA A 297 -0.47 -5.44 18.31
C ALA A 297 -0.56 -3.93 18.62
N SER A 298 -1.12 -3.17 17.68
CA SER A 298 -1.50 -1.79 17.96
C SER A 298 -2.59 -1.76 19.03
N ALA A 299 -2.55 -0.76 19.92
CA ALA A 299 -3.67 -0.42 20.76
C ALA A 299 -4.87 0.05 19.91
N THR A 300 -6.04 0.11 20.54
CA THR A 300 -7.25 0.62 19.91
C THR A 300 -7.07 2.08 19.48
N PRO A 301 -7.46 2.44 18.25
CA PRO A 301 -7.42 3.82 17.79
C PRO A 301 -8.23 4.77 18.69
N PRO A 302 -7.81 6.03 18.87
CA PRO A 302 -8.65 7.06 19.43
C PRO A 302 -9.90 7.27 18.55
N PRO A 303 -10.96 7.95 19.03
CA PRO A 303 -12.25 8.05 18.33
C PRO A 303 -12.19 8.59 16.88
N GLN A 304 -11.13 9.31 16.51
CA GLN A 304 -10.93 9.89 15.17
C GLN A 304 -9.99 9.03 14.27
N GLY A 305 -9.43 7.95 14.81
CA GLY A 305 -8.49 7.09 14.10
C GLY A 305 -9.16 6.05 13.22
N THR A 306 -8.46 5.62 12.16
CA THR A 306 -8.94 4.52 11.30
C THR A 306 -9.05 3.22 12.09
N PRO A 307 -10.18 2.50 12.02
CA PRO A 307 -10.32 1.18 12.65
C PRO A 307 -9.22 0.22 12.18
N ILE A 308 -8.63 -0.52 13.13
CA ILE A 308 -7.59 -1.51 12.85
C ILE A 308 -8.25 -2.89 12.85
N VAL A 309 -8.12 -3.58 11.73
CA VAL A 309 -8.71 -4.91 11.54
C VAL A 309 -7.93 -5.98 12.31
N ALA A 310 -6.60 -5.99 12.19
CA ALA A 310 -5.71 -6.87 12.93
C ALA A 310 -4.25 -6.39 12.86
N THR A 311 -3.38 -7.10 13.58
CA THR A 311 -1.93 -6.94 13.48
C THR A 311 -1.44 -7.36 12.09
N VAL A 312 -0.49 -6.60 11.54
CA VAL A 312 0.09 -6.86 10.20
C VAL A 312 0.76 -8.25 10.16
N PRO A 313 0.40 -9.16 9.23
CA PRO A 313 1.04 -10.49 9.17
C PRO A 313 2.44 -10.40 8.53
N LEU A 314 3.47 -10.22 9.36
CA LEU A 314 4.85 -10.08 8.91
C LEU A 314 5.61 -11.41 8.87
N LEU A 315 6.54 -11.51 7.93
CA LEU A 315 7.53 -12.58 7.80
C LEU A 315 8.94 -11.96 7.84
N LEU A 316 9.88 -12.64 8.47
CA LEU A 316 11.31 -12.32 8.40
C LEU A 316 11.99 -13.27 7.40
N ARG A 317 12.73 -12.70 6.44
CA ARG A 317 13.50 -13.50 5.48
C ARG A 317 14.62 -14.25 6.19
N GLY A 318 14.66 -15.57 5.98
CA GLY A 318 15.69 -16.48 6.46
C GLY A 318 16.82 -16.71 5.45
N ALA A 319 17.51 -17.82 5.60
CA ALA A 319 18.62 -18.22 4.73
C ALA A 319 18.14 -18.58 3.32
N ILE A 320 19.01 -18.40 2.34
CA ILE A 320 18.79 -18.91 0.99
C ILE A 320 18.91 -20.44 0.98
N ASN A 321 17.96 -21.10 0.33
CA ASN A 321 18.01 -22.51 0.03
C ASN A 321 18.87 -22.71 -1.22
N ALA A 322 20.01 -23.38 -1.08
CA ALA A 322 20.97 -23.56 -2.16
C ALA A 322 20.44 -24.40 -3.33
N SER A 323 19.43 -25.25 -3.11
CA SER A 323 18.90 -26.16 -4.13
C SER A 323 17.96 -25.48 -5.13
N ASN A 324 17.20 -24.48 -4.67
CA ASN A 324 16.18 -23.82 -5.49
C ASN A 324 16.24 -22.28 -5.45
N GLN A 325 17.25 -21.71 -4.79
CA GLN A 325 17.48 -20.27 -4.64
C GLN A 325 16.32 -19.49 -3.99
N SER A 326 15.38 -20.19 -3.33
CA SER A 326 14.33 -19.54 -2.54
C SER A 326 14.84 -19.15 -1.16
N PHE A 327 14.14 -18.25 -0.46
CA PHE A 327 14.45 -17.92 0.92
C PHE A 327 13.47 -18.63 1.86
N THR A 328 14.01 -19.22 2.93
CA THR A 328 13.20 -19.63 4.09
C THR A 328 12.67 -18.39 4.80
N PHE A 329 11.75 -18.57 5.74
CA PHE A 329 11.23 -17.48 6.54
C PHE A 329 10.76 -17.96 7.91
N THR A 330 10.62 -17.01 8.82
CA THR A 330 9.89 -17.16 10.08
C THR A 330 8.83 -16.08 10.18
N ASP A 331 7.76 -16.34 10.94
CA ASP A 331 6.78 -15.30 11.29
C ASP A 331 7.12 -14.66 12.64
N PHE A 332 6.28 -13.75 13.11
CA PHE A 332 6.41 -13.09 14.41
C PHE A 332 5.39 -13.58 15.44
N SER A 333 4.88 -14.81 15.30
CA SER A 333 4.10 -15.48 16.37
C SER A 333 4.92 -15.65 17.65
N THR A 334 6.24 -15.75 17.49
CA THR A 334 7.24 -15.69 18.57
C THR A 334 8.31 -14.64 18.23
N PRO A 335 8.96 -14.02 19.24
CA PRO A 335 10.04 -13.10 19.00
C PRO A 335 11.21 -13.76 18.25
N GLN A 336 11.74 -13.06 17.24
CA GLN A 336 12.86 -13.52 16.41
C GLN A 336 14.17 -12.89 16.88
N VAL A 337 15.24 -13.67 16.97
CA VAL A 337 16.54 -13.18 17.48
C VAL A 337 17.58 -13.17 16.36
N ILE A 338 18.26 -12.03 16.19
CA ILE A 338 19.48 -11.93 15.39
C ILE A 338 20.68 -11.68 16.29
N THR A 339 21.87 -12.08 15.85
CA THR A 339 23.13 -11.81 16.57
C THR A 339 23.99 -10.88 15.72
N LEU A 340 24.45 -9.80 16.33
CA LEU A 340 25.35 -8.83 15.71
C LEU A 340 26.73 -8.91 16.38
N ALA A 341 27.76 -9.04 15.55
CA ALA A 341 29.14 -9.04 16.00
C ALA A 341 29.57 -7.68 16.58
N PRO A 342 30.70 -7.58 17.29
CA PRO A 342 31.24 -6.32 17.80
C PRO A 342 31.34 -5.22 16.74
N ALA A 343 31.04 -3.98 17.12
CA ALA A 343 31.12 -2.81 16.25
C ALA A 343 32.47 -2.75 15.50
N GLY A 344 32.41 -2.49 14.20
CA GLY A 344 33.61 -2.43 13.34
C GLY A 344 34.10 -3.77 12.80
N THR A 345 33.46 -4.89 13.16
CA THR A 345 33.79 -6.23 12.61
C THR A 345 32.73 -6.70 11.60
N PRO A 346 33.07 -7.64 10.68
CA PRO A 346 32.09 -8.26 9.80
C PRO A 346 30.93 -8.88 10.59
N GLY A 347 29.68 -8.55 10.21
CA GLY A 347 28.48 -9.00 10.92
C GLY A 347 28.03 -8.10 12.08
N SER A 348 28.68 -6.96 12.30
CA SER A 348 28.19 -5.91 13.23
C SER A 348 27.00 -5.12 12.70
N ASP A 349 26.66 -5.34 11.43
CA ASP A 349 25.57 -4.72 10.70
C ASP A 349 24.81 -5.84 9.96
N ALA A 350 23.48 -5.82 10.05
CA ALA A 350 22.61 -6.76 9.35
C ALA A 350 21.43 -6.04 8.68
N GLU A 351 21.04 -6.54 7.51
CA GLU A 351 19.80 -6.18 6.85
C GLU A 351 18.69 -7.17 7.25
N LEU A 352 17.69 -6.68 7.96
CA LEU A 352 16.44 -7.40 8.20
C LEU A 352 15.50 -7.16 7.02
N VAL A 353 15.20 -8.20 6.25
CA VAL A 353 14.23 -8.12 5.15
C VAL A 353 12.89 -8.64 5.63
N ILE A 354 11.97 -7.71 5.87
CA ILE A 354 10.66 -7.91 6.46
C ILE A 354 9.64 -7.94 5.32
N GLY A 355 8.86 -9.00 5.25
CA GLY A 355 7.86 -9.22 4.22
C GLY A 355 6.45 -9.18 4.77
N LEU A 356 5.50 -8.66 3.99
CA LEU A 356 4.08 -8.71 4.30
C LEU A 356 3.46 -9.96 3.66
N ASN A 357 2.90 -10.85 4.49
CA ASN A 357 2.12 -11.99 4.01
C ASN A 357 0.69 -11.54 3.68
N ARG A 358 0.47 -11.04 2.47
CA ARG A 358 -0.85 -10.55 2.03
C ARG A 358 -1.92 -11.64 1.98
N ALA A 359 -1.52 -12.90 1.76
CA ALA A 359 -2.43 -14.04 1.78
C ALA A 359 -3.03 -14.29 3.17
N ALA A 360 -2.37 -13.86 4.24
CA ALA A 360 -2.85 -13.97 5.62
C ALA A 360 -3.75 -12.81 6.07
N MET A 361 -3.97 -11.79 5.23
CA MET A 361 -4.86 -10.66 5.55
C MET A 361 -6.34 -11.04 5.30
N THR A 362 -6.85 -12.00 6.08
CA THR A 362 -8.19 -12.61 5.87
C THR A 362 -9.18 -12.33 6.99
N ASN A 363 -8.78 -11.56 8.01
CA ASN A 363 -9.64 -11.15 9.12
C ASN A 363 -10.85 -10.36 8.62
N ALA A 364 -12.00 -10.56 9.26
CA ALA A 364 -13.21 -9.80 8.97
C ALA A 364 -12.97 -8.29 9.17
N PRO A 365 -13.50 -7.42 8.28
CA PRO A 365 -14.51 -7.71 7.26
C PRO A 365 -13.95 -8.30 5.95
N ASN A 366 -12.63 -8.44 5.83
CA ASN A 366 -11.92 -9.06 4.71
C ASN A 366 -12.19 -8.34 3.38
N GLN A 367 -12.22 -7.00 3.41
CA GLN A 367 -12.52 -6.13 2.27
C GLN A 367 -11.29 -5.32 1.84
N PRO A 368 -11.16 -4.98 0.54
CA PRO A 368 -10.16 -4.02 0.11
C PRO A 368 -10.28 -2.70 0.87
N GLY A 369 -9.14 -2.13 1.27
CA GLY A 369 -9.09 -0.94 2.13
C GLY A 369 -8.97 -1.25 3.63
N ASP A 370 -9.19 -2.51 4.05
CA ASP A 370 -8.99 -2.93 5.44
C ASP A 370 -7.59 -2.57 5.93
N PHE A 371 -7.54 -1.85 7.05
CA PHE A 371 -6.31 -1.32 7.62
C PHE A 371 -5.75 -2.25 8.69
N TYR A 372 -4.49 -2.64 8.49
CA TYR A 372 -3.73 -3.48 9.42
C TYR A 372 -2.59 -2.66 10.02
N ALA A 373 -2.37 -2.82 11.33
CA ALA A 373 -1.42 -2.01 12.07
C ALA A 373 -0.78 -2.80 13.21
N GLY A 374 0.51 -2.57 13.43
CA GLY A 374 1.28 -3.18 14.51
C GLY A 374 2.56 -2.41 14.79
N ILE A 375 3.27 -2.77 15.85
CA ILE A 375 4.50 -2.12 16.28
C ILE A 375 5.63 -3.12 16.19
N PHE A 376 6.62 -2.83 15.34
CA PHE A 376 7.84 -3.63 15.24
C PHE A 376 8.79 -3.18 16.34
N ARG A 377 9.02 -4.04 17.32
CA ARG A 377 9.81 -3.73 18.52
C ARG A 377 11.15 -4.45 18.46
N LEU A 378 12.23 -3.73 18.76
CA LEU A 378 13.58 -4.29 18.93
C LEU A 378 14.07 -4.06 20.35
N ASN A 379 14.60 -5.10 20.99
CA ASN A 379 15.31 -5.01 22.27
C ASN A 379 16.71 -5.62 22.14
N ASP A 380 17.72 -4.97 22.70
CA ASP A 380 19.05 -5.56 22.80
C ASP A 380 19.19 -6.47 24.03
N SER A 381 20.15 -7.39 23.97
CA SER A 381 20.44 -8.33 25.05
C SER A 381 21.15 -7.73 26.26
N LEU A 382 21.63 -6.49 26.21
CA LEU A 382 22.18 -5.79 27.38
C LEU A 382 21.06 -5.16 28.22
N GLY A 383 19.85 -5.07 27.67
CA GLY A 383 18.70 -4.44 28.30
C GLY A 383 18.76 -2.91 28.28
N TYR A 384 19.53 -2.31 27.35
CA TYR A 384 19.75 -0.86 27.35
C TYR A 384 18.75 -0.10 26.50
N THR A 385 18.11 -0.75 25.53
CA THR A 385 17.30 -0.08 24.50
C THR A 385 16.10 -0.92 24.10
N GLN A 386 14.97 -0.23 23.94
CA GLN A 386 13.74 -0.70 23.32
C GLN A 386 13.35 0.30 22.22
N LEU A 387 13.48 -0.13 20.96
CA LEU A 387 13.08 0.63 19.78
C LEU A 387 11.71 0.19 19.31
N GLU A 388 10.89 1.12 18.84
CA GLU A 388 9.54 0.83 18.35
C GLU A 388 9.34 1.55 17.01
N LEU A 389 9.09 0.77 15.96
CA LEU A 389 8.74 1.30 14.65
C LEU A 389 7.26 1.01 14.36
N PRO A 390 6.49 2.00 13.90
CA PRO A 390 5.14 1.76 13.44
C PRO A 390 5.15 0.91 12.15
N VAL A 391 4.23 -0.05 12.05
CA VAL A 391 4.02 -0.88 10.85
C VAL A 391 2.58 -0.79 10.36
N THR A 392 2.36 -0.43 9.10
CA THR A 392 1.02 -0.40 8.47
C THR A 392 0.97 -1.25 7.21
N ALA A 393 -0.19 -1.85 6.94
CA ALA A 393 -0.55 -2.40 5.64
C ALA A 393 -2.03 -2.15 5.33
N VAL A 394 -2.37 -2.10 4.05
CA VAL A 394 -3.76 -1.99 3.59
C VAL A 394 -4.08 -3.19 2.70
N LYS A 395 -5.21 -3.85 2.94
CA LYS A 395 -5.66 -4.96 2.09
C LYS A 395 -5.94 -4.44 0.68
N THR A 396 -5.32 -5.07 -0.30
CA THR A 396 -5.42 -4.64 -1.70
C THR A 396 -6.76 -5.05 -2.33
N SER A 397 -7.10 -4.41 -3.44
CA SER A 397 -8.19 -4.81 -4.33
C SER A 397 -7.63 -5.44 -5.61
N ASN A 398 -8.35 -6.41 -6.19
CA ASN A 398 -8.06 -6.94 -7.53
C ASN A 398 -8.66 -6.08 -8.66
N ARG A 399 -9.25 -4.92 -8.34
CA ARG A 399 -9.87 -4.02 -9.31
C ARG A 399 -8.93 -3.49 -10.38
N GLY A 400 -9.48 -3.06 -11.49
CA GLY A 400 -8.78 -2.44 -12.59
C GLY A 400 -8.31 -3.41 -13.66
N LEU A 401 -7.30 -2.98 -14.43
CA LEU A 401 -6.91 -3.61 -15.68
C LEU A 401 -5.75 -4.58 -15.48
N TRP A 402 -5.95 -5.83 -15.90
CA TRP A 402 -4.99 -6.92 -15.85
C TRP A 402 -4.69 -7.43 -17.24
N ILE A 403 -3.41 -7.52 -17.58
CA ILE A 403 -2.97 -7.94 -18.91
C ILE A 403 -1.84 -8.95 -18.78
N GLY A 404 -1.90 -9.97 -19.61
CA GLY A 404 -0.83 -10.93 -19.75
C GLY A 404 -1.17 -11.97 -20.80
N ASN A 405 -0.68 -13.19 -20.63
CA ASN A 405 -0.86 -14.25 -21.61
C ASN A 405 -1.18 -15.59 -20.92
N ALA A 406 -2.00 -16.40 -21.59
CA ALA A 406 -2.04 -17.84 -21.41
C ALA A 406 -1.09 -18.50 -22.43
N SER A 407 -0.15 -19.30 -21.95
CA SER A 407 0.75 -20.11 -22.76
C SER A 407 0.15 -21.51 -22.89
N VAL A 408 -0.61 -21.75 -23.95
CA VAL A 408 -1.23 -23.04 -24.25
C VAL A 408 -0.17 -24.00 -24.75
N ASN A 409 0.07 -25.09 -24.03
CA ASN A 409 1.14 -26.04 -24.34
C ASN A 409 0.66 -27.50 -24.42
N GLN A 410 -0.64 -27.74 -24.25
CA GLN A 410 -1.24 -29.06 -24.36
C GLN A 410 -2.60 -29.03 -25.05
N VAL A 411 -2.91 -30.11 -25.77
CA VAL A 411 -4.20 -30.35 -26.43
C VAL A 411 -4.69 -31.73 -26.01
N ARG A 412 -5.99 -31.86 -25.77
CA ARG A 412 -6.61 -33.15 -25.43
C ARG A 412 -6.66 -34.03 -26.68
N HIS A 413 -6.19 -35.27 -26.55
CA HIS A 413 -6.27 -36.25 -27.62
C HIS A 413 -7.73 -36.58 -27.97
N TYR A 414 -7.94 -36.93 -29.23
CA TYR A 414 -9.16 -37.56 -29.72
C TYR A 414 -8.79 -38.69 -30.68
N LEU A 415 -8.01 -39.64 -30.17
CA LEU A 415 -7.50 -40.77 -30.94
C LEU A 415 -8.42 -41.98 -30.72
N LYS A 416 -9.06 -42.44 -31.79
CA LYS A 416 -9.95 -43.60 -31.76
C LYS A 416 -9.13 -44.88 -31.91
N ALA A 417 -9.31 -45.82 -30.99
CA ALA A 417 -8.86 -47.19 -31.16
C ALA A 417 -9.97 -48.00 -31.84
N TYR A 418 -9.59 -48.81 -32.83
CA TYR A 418 -10.51 -49.63 -33.60
C TYR A 418 -10.31 -51.10 -33.25
N GLN A 419 -11.42 -51.86 -33.20
CA GLN A 419 -11.36 -53.31 -33.14
C GLN A 419 -10.66 -53.83 -34.40
N LYS A 420 -9.74 -54.78 -34.24
CA LYS A 420 -9.06 -55.45 -35.36
C LYS A 420 -9.50 -56.91 -35.46
N ASP A 421 -9.60 -57.42 -36.69
CA ASP A 421 -9.81 -58.84 -36.95
C ASP A 421 -8.51 -59.65 -36.79
N ALA A 422 -8.58 -60.97 -37.04
CA ALA A 422 -7.43 -61.86 -36.96
C ALA A 422 -6.30 -61.52 -37.96
N ALA A 423 -6.59 -60.75 -39.01
CA ALA A 423 -5.61 -60.27 -39.99
C ALA A 423 -5.07 -58.87 -39.64
N GLY A 424 -5.49 -58.28 -38.51
CA GLY A 424 -5.06 -56.96 -38.06
C GLY A 424 -5.79 -55.79 -38.72
N GLN A 425 -6.85 -56.05 -39.50
CA GLN A 425 -7.64 -55.02 -40.19
C GLN A 425 -8.79 -54.51 -39.32
N PRO A 426 -9.18 -53.22 -39.41
CA PRO A 426 -10.30 -52.69 -38.66
C PRO A 426 -11.61 -53.43 -38.97
N VAL A 427 -12.31 -53.89 -37.94
CA VAL A 427 -13.60 -54.56 -38.08
C VAL A 427 -14.67 -53.56 -38.51
N VAL A 428 -15.39 -53.91 -39.57
CA VAL A 428 -16.52 -53.16 -40.09
C VAL A 428 -17.81 -53.61 -39.37
N GLY A 429 -18.42 -52.72 -38.60
CA GLY A 429 -19.74 -52.88 -38.00
C GLY A 429 -20.85 -52.22 -38.83
N PRO A 430 -22.13 -52.35 -38.42
CA PRO A 430 -23.24 -51.69 -39.09
C PRO A 430 -23.03 -50.16 -39.11
N LEU A 431 -23.39 -49.53 -40.23
CA LEU A 431 -23.31 -48.08 -40.42
C LEU A 431 -24.03 -47.36 -39.28
N THR A 432 -23.26 -46.65 -38.45
CA THR A 432 -23.80 -45.63 -37.56
C THR A 432 -23.77 -44.28 -38.27
N THR A 433 -24.62 -43.36 -37.85
CA THR A 433 -24.95 -42.07 -38.49
C THR A 433 -23.78 -41.10 -38.76
N ASN A 434 -22.53 -41.45 -38.41
CA ASN A 434 -21.36 -40.55 -38.44
C ASN A 434 -20.18 -41.01 -39.33
N GLY A 435 -20.43 -41.78 -40.39
CA GLY A 435 -19.55 -41.75 -41.58
C GLY A 435 -18.27 -42.59 -41.57
N ALA A 436 -18.10 -43.56 -40.68
CA ALA A 436 -17.17 -44.67 -40.91
C ALA A 436 -17.68 -45.93 -40.17
N PRO A 437 -17.75 -47.09 -40.84
CA PRO A 437 -18.40 -48.28 -40.28
C PRO A 437 -17.46 -49.07 -39.36
N PHE A 438 -16.51 -48.44 -38.64
CA PHE A 438 -15.54 -49.18 -37.84
C PHE A 438 -15.97 -49.27 -36.37
N VAL A 439 -15.80 -50.45 -35.77
CA VAL A 439 -16.09 -50.65 -34.34
C VAL A 439 -15.01 -49.97 -33.49
N ILE A 440 -15.39 -48.99 -32.68
CA ILE A 440 -14.50 -48.24 -31.79
C ILE A 440 -14.40 -48.97 -30.46
N THR A 441 -13.18 -49.29 -30.01
CA THR A 441 -12.92 -50.00 -28.74
C THR A 441 -12.48 -49.05 -27.62
N GLY A 442 -12.07 -47.82 -27.96
CA GLY A 442 -11.68 -46.81 -26.99
C GLY A 442 -11.39 -45.47 -27.65
N ILE A 443 -11.38 -44.41 -26.84
CA ILE A 443 -10.98 -43.07 -27.24
C ILE A 443 -9.95 -42.58 -26.23
N ASP A 444 -8.73 -42.29 -26.69
CA ASP A 444 -7.74 -41.61 -25.86
C ASP A 444 -8.12 -40.14 -25.72
N THR A 445 -8.30 -39.71 -24.46
CA THR A 445 -8.66 -38.34 -24.05
C THR A 445 -7.62 -37.74 -23.10
N SER A 446 -6.42 -38.33 -23.06
CA SER A 446 -5.28 -37.80 -22.32
C SER A 446 -4.77 -36.48 -22.93
N TRP A 447 -3.92 -35.78 -22.19
CA TRP A 447 -3.33 -34.53 -22.62
C TRP A 447 -2.00 -34.75 -23.33
N GLY A 448 -1.92 -34.34 -24.59
CA GLY A 448 -0.68 -34.34 -25.38
C GLY A 448 0.02 -32.99 -25.34
N ALA A 449 1.35 -32.99 -25.26
CA ALA A 449 2.15 -31.78 -25.41
C ALA A 449 2.22 -31.33 -26.87
N VAL A 450 2.24 -30.02 -27.10
CA VAL A 450 2.53 -29.46 -28.43
C VAL A 450 4.02 -29.13 -28.56
N PRO A 451 4.59 -29.16 -29.78
CA PRO A 451 6.01 -28.85 -30.00
C PRO A 451 6.42 -27.42 -29.62
N SER A 452 5.48 -26.47 -29.69
CA SER A 452 5.71 -25.07 -29.32
C SER A 452 4.45 -24.48 -28.68
N PRO A 453 4.55 -23.83 -27.51
CA PRO A 453 3.40 -23.21 -26.88
C PRO A 453 2.80 -22.07 -27.71
N PHE A 454 1.47 -21.98 -27.73
CA PHE A 454 0.74 -20.88 -28.36
C PHE A 454 0.29 -19.87 -27.30
N ASN A 455 0.73 -18.61 -27.45
CA ASN A 455 0.43 -17.56 -26.47
C ASN A 455 -0.84 -16.79 -26.84
N LEU A 456 -1.81 -16.80 -25.93
CA LEU A 456 -3.08 -16.08 -26.03
C LEU A 456 -3.05 -14.87 -25.09
N ARG A 457 -3.19 -13.66 -25.63
CA ARG A 457 -3.25 -12.45 -24.79
C ARG A 457 -4.56 -12.39 -24.04
N LEU A 458 -4.48 -12.25 -22.73
CA LEU A 458 -5.63 -12.04 -21.85
C LEU A 458 -5.69 -10.57 -21.43
N ILE A 459 -6.86 -9.97 -21.55
CA ILE A 459 -7.16 -8.60 -21.09
C ILE A 459 -8.38 -8.70 -20.19
N LEU A 460 -8.18 -8.59 -18.87
CA LEU A 460 -9.26 -8.64 -17.89
C LEU A 460 -9.42 -7.26 -17.25
N HIS A 461 -10.65 -6.83 -17.03
CA HIS A 461 -10.95 -5.68 -16.19
C HIS A 461 -11.87 -6.09 -15.05
N SER A 462 -11.55 -5.69 -13.82
CA SER A 462 -12.36 -5.92 -12.63
C SER A 462 -12.91 -4.58 -12.13
N ASP A 463 -14.23 -4.48 -11.97
CA ASP A 463 -14.89 -3.23 -11.61
C ASP A 463 -15.12 -3.04 -10.10
N THR A 464 -15.72 -1.91 -9.71
CA THR A 464 -16.06 -1.58 -8.32
C THR A 464 -16.94 -2.61 -7.61
N ASN A 465 -17.62 -3.50 -8.33
CA ASN A 465 -18.45 -4.57 -7.78
C ASN A 465 -17.76 -5.94 -7.88
N ASP A 466 -16.44 -5.93 -8.15
CA ASP A 466 -15.60 -7.10 -8.39
C ASP A 466 -16.09 -7.99 -9.56
N VAL A 467 -16.89 -7.41 -10.47
CA VAL A 467 -17.30 -8.09 -11.71
C VAL A 467 -16.13 -8.03 -12.69
N VAL A 468 -15.69 -9.20 -13.14
CA VAL A 468 -14.57 -9.33 -14.07
C VAL A 468 -15.04 -9.53 -15.50
N ARG A 469 -14.49 -8.78 -16.44
CA ARG A 469 -14.79 -8.85 -17.87
C ARG A 469 -13.54 -9.17 -18.66
N LEU A 470 -13.63 -10.18 -19.53
CA LEU A 470 -12.65 -10.41 -20.59
C LEU A 470 -12.94 -9.46 -21.75
N LEU A 471 -11.89 -8.81 -22.26
CA LEU A 471 -11.97 -7.78 -23.28
C LEU A 471 -11.24 -8.21 -24.56
N GLN A 472 -11.84 -7.96 -25.72
CA GLN A 472 -11.14 -8.09 -27.00
C GLN A 472 -10.12 -6.95 -27.17
N ARG A 473 -10.49 -5.73 -26.76
CA ARG A 473 -9.61 -4.57 -26.75
C ARG A 473 -9.95 -3.60 -25.63
N VAL A 474 -8.96 -2.78 -25.26
CA VAL A 474 -9.11 -1.65 -24.34
C VAL A 474 -8.22 -0.51 -24.81
N TYR A 475 -8.68 0.73 -24.59
CA TYR A 475 -7.89 1.93 -24.81
C TYR A 475 -7.50 2.51 -23.46
N ASN A 476 -6.21 2.77 -23.28
CA ASN A 476 -5.66 3.45 -22.10
C ASN A 476 -5.12 4.80 -22.54
N GLY A 477 -5.59 5.88 -21.91
CA GLY A 477 -5.20 7.24 -22.28
C GLY A 477 -5.75 8.27 -21.31
N TRP A 478 -6.05 9.45 -21.83
CA TRP A 478 -6.64 10.56 -21.07
C TRP A 478 -8.06 10.80 -21.54
N ASP A 479 -8.97 11.08 -20.60
CA ASP A 479 -10.29 11.63 -20.91
C ASP A 479 -10.20 13.14 -21.21
N ARG A 480 -11.32 13.75 -21.63
CA ARG A 480 -11.41 15.20 -21.90
C ARG A 480 -11.23 16.07 -20.65
N GLY A 481 -11.37 15.49 -19.46
CA GLY A 481 -11.08 16.13 -18.18
C GLY A 481 -9.61 16.02 -17.78
N THR A 482 -8.76 15.45 -18.64
CA THR A 482 -7.32 15.21 -18.41
C THR A 482 -7.03 14.20 -17.30
N ASN A 483 -7.98 13.33 -16.97
CA ASN A 483 -7.78 12.20 -16.07
C ASN A 483 -7.34 10.96 -16.85
N ALA A 484 -6.55 10.09 -16.22
CA ALA A 484 -6.24 8.79 -16.80
C ALA A 484 -7.53 7.97 -16.93
N ALA A 485 -7.74 7.33 -18.08
CA ALA A 485 -8.99 6.66 -18.41
C ALA A 485 -8.76 5.33 -19.13
N LEU A 486 -9.66 4.38 -18.86
CA LEU A 486 -9.80 3.14 -19.60
C LEU A 486 -11.14 3.13 -20.32
N THR A 487 -11.13 2.91 -21.63
CA THR A 487 -12.34 2.99 -22.45
C THR A 487 -12.47 1.81 -23.40
N LEU A 488 -13.71 1.47 -23.78
CA LEU A 488 -13.99 0.43 -24.77
C LEU A 488 -13.85 0.94 -26.21
N THR A 489 -13.92 2.26 -26.41
CA THR A 489 -13.78 2.90 -27.73
C THR A 489 -12.83 4.09 -27.67
N GLU A 490 -12.11 4.35 -28.77
CA GLU A 490 -11.16 5.47 -28.87
C GLU A 490 -11.84 6.84 -28.73
N GLN A 491 -13.09 6.95 -29.21
CA GLN A 491 -13.86 8.21 -29.24
C GLN A 491 -14.10 8.82 -27.85
N GLN A 492 -13.94 8.02 -26.80
CA GLN A 492 -14.12 8.42 -25.41
C GLN A 492 -12.85 8.99 -24.78
N LEU A 493 -11.71 8.84 -25.45
CA LEU A 493 -10.48 9.53 -25.07
C LEU A 493 -10.49 10.97 -25.58
N ASP A 494 -9.61 11.78 -25.01
CA ASP A 494 -9.35 13.14 -25.49
C ASP A 494 -8.69 13.08 -26.89
N PRO A 495 -9.36 13.60 -27.95
CA PRO A 495 -8.83 13.57 -29.31
C PRO A 495 -7.51 14.35 -29.44
N THR A 496 -7.25 15.32 -28.55
CA THR A 496 -6.01 16.11 -28.57
C THR A 496 -4.82 15.38 -27.93
N ARG A 497 -5.06 14.26 -27.23
CA ARG A 497 -4.04 13.50 -26.48
C ARG A 497 -3.86 12.06 -26.96
N LEU A 498 -4.46 11.68 -28.10
CA LEU A 498 -4.39 10.32 -28.65
C LEU A 498 -2.96 9.83 -28.91
N ALA A 499 -2.01 10.73 -29.19
CA ALA A 499 -0.60 10.38 -29.36
C ALA A 499 0.01 9.68 -28.12
N SER A 500 -0.51 9.99 -26.93
CA SER A 500 -0.10 9.36 -25.67
C SER A 500 -0.91 8.12 -25.30
N ALA A 501 -2.02 7.88 -25.99
CA ALA A 501 -2.90 6.76 -25.74
C ALA A 501 -2.34 5.44 -26.28
N ARG A 502 -2.83 4.32 -25.77
CA ARG A 502 -2.46 2.96 -26.19
C ARG A 502 -3.72 2.13 -26.38
N ARG A 503 -3.84 1.50 -27.56
CA ARG A 503 -4.80 0.42 -27.80
C ARG A 503 -4.12 -0.91 -27.52
N ILE A 504 -4.74 -1.72 -26.67
CA ILE A 504 -4.30 -3.09 -26.39
C ILE A 504 -5.39 -4.02 -26.89
N SER A 505 -5.03 -5.05 -27.65
CA SER A 505 -6.00 -5.96 -28.29
C SER A 505 -5.56 -7.41 -28.22
N ALA A 506 -6.52 -8.31 -28.05
CA ALA A 506 -6.36 -9.76 -28.11
C ALA A 506 -6.89 -10.27 -29.45
N ALA A 507 -5.98 -10.63 -30.36
CA ALA A 507 -6.33 -10.99 -31.74
C ALA A 507 -7.10 -12.32 -31.86
N HIS A 508 -6.99 -13.20 -30.86
CA HIS A 508 -7.68 -14.48 -30.88
C HIS A 508 -9.15 -14.38 -30.46
N LEU A 509 -9.61 -13.23 -29.94
CA LEU A 509 -11.00 -13.03 -29.51
C LEU A 509 -11.81 -12.37 -30.62
N PRO A 510 -13.10 -12.72 -30.78
CA PRO A 510 -13.96 -12.13 -31.81
C PRO A 510 -14.02 -10.61 -31.72
N TRP A 511 -13.84 -9.94 -32.84
CA TRP A 511 -14.04 -8.50 -32.95
C TRP A 511 -15.53 -8.19 -33.11
N SER A 512 -16.01 -7.17 -32.39
CA SER A 512 -17.31 -6.54 -32.69
C SER A 512 -17.16 -5.01 -32.75
N PRO A 513 -18.06 -4.32 -33.48
CA PRO A 513 -18.08 -2.86 -33.51
C PRO A 513 -18.24 -2.27 -32.10
N ASN A 514 -19.13 -2.87 -31.30
CA ASN A 514 -19.46 -2.43 -29.95
C ASN A 514 -18.43 -2.85 -28.88
N ASN A 515 -17.38 -3.57 -29.27
CA ASN A 515 -16.38 -4.12 -28.33
C ASN A 515 -17.03 -4.90 -27.17
N THR A 516 -17.93 -5.82 -27.52
CA THR A 516 -18.69 -6.63 -26.57
C THR A 516 -17.74 -7.34 -25.60
N THR A 517 -18.02 -7.22 -24.31
CA THR A 517 -17.21 -7.85 -23.25
C THR A 517 -17.80 -9.18 -22.82
N TRP A 518 -16.98 -10.10 -22.34
CA TRP A 518 -17.45 -11.37 -21.77
C TRP A 518 -17.31 -11.35 -20.26
N THR A 519 -18.43 -11.25 -19.55
CA THR A 519 -18.45 -11.32 -18.08
C THR A 519 -18.01 -12.70 -17.61
N GLY A 520 -17.08 -12.73 -16.67
CA GLY A 520 -16.59 -13.95 -16.05
C GLY A 520 -17.53 -14.41 -14.94
N VAL A 521 -17.71 -15.72 -14.83
CA VAL A 521 -18.44 -16.38 -13.74
C VAL A 521 -17.43 -17.08 -12.84
N GLY A 522 -17.57 -16.90 -11.53
CA GLY A 522 -16.62 -17.40 -10.53
C GLY A 522 -15.96 -16.25 -9.78
N ALA A 523 -14.72 -16.44 -9.34
CA ALA A 523 -14.02 -15.45 -8.52
C ALA A 523 -12.60 -15.20 -9.03
N PHE A 524 -12.24 -13.93 -9.12
CA PHE A 524 -10.87 -13.50 -9.41
C PHE A 524 -10.06 -13.42 -8.11
N GLN A 525 -9.72 -14.60 -7.59
CA GLN A 525 -9.05 -14.79 -6.32
C GLN A 525 -8.19 -16.05 -6.39
N THR A 526 -7.07 -16.07 -5.66
CA THR A 526 -6.24 -17.28 -5.52
C THR A 526 -7.06 -18.47 -5.02
N GLY A 527 -6.71 -19.67 -5.50
CA GLY A 527 -7.41 -20.91 -5.18
C GLY A 527 -8.81 -21.04 -5.83
N ARG A 528 -9.26 -20.04 -6.58
CA ARG A 528 -10.56 -20.03 -7.28
C ARG A 528 -10.38 -20.04 -8.79
N SER A 529 -11.50 -20.22 -9.48
CA SER A 529 -11.56 -20.17 -10.94
C SER A 529 -12.48 -19.05 -11.42
N LEU A 530 -12.14 -18.48 -12.57
CA LEU A 530 -12.96 -17.56 -13.35
C LEU A 530 -13.18 -18.16 -14.73
N THR A 531 -14.44 -18.26 -15.14
CA THR A 531 -14.84 -18.81 -16.44
C THR A 531 -15.43 -17.71 -17.31
N ASN A 532 -14.88 -17.51 -18.51
CA ASN A 532 -15.44 -16.65 -19.54
C ASN A 532 -16.00 -17.50 -20.68
N THR A 533 -17.27 -17.29 -21.02
CA THR A 533 -17.92 -17.96 -22.15
C THR A 533 -18.03 -17.01 -23.34
N ILE A 534 -17.35 -17.35 -24.42
CA ILE A 534 -17.30 -16.59 -25.67
C ILE A 534 -18.15 -17.33 -26.69
N VAL A 535 -19.24 -16.70 -27.13
CA VAL A 535 -20.09 -17.22 -28.21
C VAL A 535 -19.82 -16.40 -29.47
N LEU A 536 -19.53 -17.10 -30.55
CA LEU A 536 -19.39 -16.56 -31.89
C LEU A 536 -20.44 -17.24 -32.78
N ASN A 537 -21.40 -16.45 -33.22
CA ASN A 537 -22.52 -16.96 -34.01
C ASN A 537 -22.05 -17.40 -35.40
N TYR A 538 -22.73 -18.39 -35.97
CA TYR A 538 -22.40 -18.94 -37.29
C TYR A 538 -22.51 -17.88 -38.41
N ASN A 539 -23.41 -16.91 -38.24
CA ASN A 539 -23.67 -15.80 -39.16
C ASN A 539 -22.95 -14.49 -38.77
N ASP A 540 -21.91 -14.55 -37.93
CA ASP A 540 -21.10 -13.37 -37.63
C ASP A 540 -20.12 -13.08 -38.79
N HIS A 541 -20.54 -12.20 -39.69
CA HIS A 541 -19.78 -11.81 -40.88
C HIS A 541 -18.46 -11.07 -40.59
N ALA A 542 -18.26 -10.58 -39.36
CA ALA A 542 -17.09 -9.81 -38.99
C ALA A 542 -15.97 -10.70 -38.43
N SER A 543 -16.33 -11.79 -37.74
CA SER A 543 -15.38 -12.56 -36.94
C SER A 543 -15.43 -14.08 -37.12
N ASN A 544 -16.47 -14.65 -37.74
CA ASN A 544 -16.55 -16.10 -37.87
C ASN A 544 -15.59 -16.62 -38.97
N PRO A 545 -14.59 -17.46 -38.63
CA PRO A 545 -13.62 -17.95 -39.61
C PRO A 545 -14.18 -18.99 -40.58
N PHE A 546 -15.38 -19.53 -40.33
CA PHE A 546 -16.07 -20.48 -41.21
C PHE A 546 -17.06 -19.82 -42.17
N LEU A 547 -17.18 -18.49 -42.13
CA LEU A 547 -18.09 -17.71 -42.95
C LEU A 547 -17.29 -16.94 -44.00
N HIS A 548 -17.62 -17.15 -45.27
CA HIS A 548 -17.01 -16.43 -46.38
C HIS A 548 -17.98 -15.33 -46.85
N THR A 549 -18.01 -14.21 -46.13
CA THR A 549 -18.95 -13.09 -46.32
C THR A 549 -19.13 -12.61 -47.77
N TYR A 550 -18.12 -12.77 -48.63
CA TYR A 550 -18.15 -12.29 -50.01
C TYR A 550 -18.15 -13.42 -51.05
N HIS A 551 -18.31 -14.68 -50.62
CA HIS A 551 -18.39 -15.83 -51.52
C HIS A 551 -19.85 -16.32 -51.61
N PRO A 552 -20.48 -16.28 -52.80
CA PRO A 552 -21.91 -16.58 -52.98
C PRO A 552 -22.38 -17.94 -52.44
N ASP A 553 -21.50 -18.95 -52.40
CA ASP A 553 -21.86 -20.30 -51.95
C ASP A 553 -21.56 -20.56 -50.44
N HIS A 554 -21.09 -19.56 -49.70
CA HIS A 554 -20.62 -19.71 -48.31
C HIS A 554 -20.82 -18.43 -47.46
N ASP A 555 -21.84 -17.63 -47.75
CA ASP A 555 -22.18 -16.39 -47.07
C ASP A 555 -23.31 -16.55 -46.04
N ASN A 556 -23.76 -17.79 -45.78
CA ASN A 556 -24.93 -18.16 -45.00
C ASN A 556 -26.24 -17.58 -45.53
N LEU A 557 -26.34 -17.19 -46.80
CA LEU A 557 -27.60 -16.77 -47.41
C LEU A 557 -28.19 -17.91 -48.24
N ASN A 558 -29.51 -17.92 -48.38
CA ASN A 558 -30.14 -18.82 -49.32
C ASN A 558 -29.86 -18.39 -50.77
N ALA A 559 -30.14 -19.28 -51.72
CA ALA A 559 -29.88 -19.02 -53.15
C ALA A 559 -30.62 -17.80 -53.73
N LEU A 560 -31.61 -17.26 -53.01
CA LEU A 560 -32.35 -16.05 -53.38
C LEU A 560 -31.83 -14.78 -52.67
N PHE A 561 -30.80 -14.91 -51.84
CA PHE A 561 -30.21 -13.85 -51.01
C PHE A 561 -31.23 -13.09 -50.14
N ASN A 562 -32.33 -13.75 -49.76
CA ASN A 562 -33.44 -13.14 -49.03
C ASN A 562 -33.68 -13.76 -47.64
N GLY A 563 -32.82 -14.68 -47.21
CA GLY A 563 -32.89 -15.33 -45.91
C GLY A 563 -31.58 -15.97 -45.51
N VAL A 564 -31.34 -16.08 -44.20
CA VAL A 564 -30.15 -16.69 -43.62
C VAL A 564 -30.37 -18.21 -43.51
N GLN A 565 -29.39 -19.00 -43.93
CA GLN A 565 -29.37 -20.45 -43.80
C GLN A 565 -29.25 -20.87 -42.32
N PRO A 566 -29.81 -22.01 -41.91
CA PRO A 566 -29.61 -22.52 -40.55
C PRO A 566 -28.13 -22.81 -40.22
N VAL A 567 -27.80 -22.78 -38.94
CA VAL A 567 -26.47 -23.14 -38.42
C VAL A 567 -26.00 -24.50 -38.95
N GLY A 568 -24.72 -24.60 -39.31
CA GLY A 568 -24.07 -25.82 -39.76
C GLY A 568 -24.43 -26.27 -41.18
N VAL A 569 -25.21 -25.48 -41.92
CA VAL A 569 -25.42 -25.70 -43.37
C VAL A 569 -24.18 -25.24 -44.14
N GLU A 570 -23.73 -24.01 -43.93
CA GLU A 570 -22.52 -23.45 -44.55
C GLU A 570 -21.43 -23.15 -43.53
N SER A 571 -21.78 -22.50 -42.42
CA SER A 571 -20.84 -22.16 -41.35
C SER A 571 -21.20 -22.77 -40.00
N LEU A 572 -20.18 -23.01 -39.18
CA LEU A 572 -20.33 -23.51 -37.82
C LEU A 572 -20.46 -22.36 -36.82
N GLY A 573 -21.28 -22.54 -35.79
CA GLY A 573 -21.19 -21.73 -34.58
C GLY A 573 -19.96 -22.13 -33.76
N VAL A 574 -19.41 -21.20 -32.98
CA VAL A 574 -18.28 -21.49 -32.08
C VAL A 574 -18.62 -21.01 -30.68
N LYS A 575 -18.49 -21.90 -29.69
CA LYS A 575 -18.55 -21.58 -28.26
C LYS A 575 -17.20 -21.91 -27.63
N ARG A 576 -16.60 -20.95 -26.94
CA ARG A 576 -15.35 -21.15 -26.19
C ARG A 576 -15.62 -20.94 -24.72
N GLU A 577 -15.20 -21.87 -23.89
CA GLU A 577 -15.27 -21.78 -22.43
C GLU A 577 -13.84 -21.74 -21.91
N MET A 578 -13.37 -20.53 -21.58
CA MET A 578 -12.04 -20.27 -21.03
C MET A 578 -12.11 -20.27 -19.51
N ILE A 579 -11.27 -21.07 -18.86
CA ILE A 579 -11.21 -21.21 -17.41
C ILE A 579 -9.81 -20.82 -16.94
N LEU A 580 -9.76 -19.80 -16.09
CA LEU A 580 -8.55 -19.38 -15.39
C LEU A 580 -8.65 -19.85 -13.95
N THR A 581 -7.78 -20.76 -13.52
CA THR A 581 -7.68 -21.18 -12.12
C THR A 581 -6.46 -20.54 -11.50
N PHE A 582 -6.66 -19.63 -10.55
CA PHE A 582 -5.59 -18.84 -9.94
C PHE A 582 -4.84 -19.68 -8.90
N THR A 583 -3.53 -19.79 -9.07
CA THR A 583 -2.68 -20.57 -8.16
C THR A 583 -2.46 -19.81 -6.86
N GLU A 584 -2.58 -20.52 -5.74
CA GLU A 584 -2.16 -19.99 -4.43
C GLU A 584 -0.65 -19.74 -4.42
N PRO A 585 -0.16 -18.69 -3.72
CA PRO A 585 1.26 -18.51 -3.56
C PRO A 585 1.86 -19.74 -2.88
N SER A 586 2.94 -20.24 -3.46
CA SER A 586 3.79 -21.26 -2.87
C SER A 586 4.36 -20.81 -1.51
N VAL A 587 4.65 -21.77 -0.65
CA VAL A 587 5.02 -21.54 0.76
C VAL A 587 6.52 -21.20 0.88
N GLU A 588 6.95 -20.14 0.20
CA GLU A 588 8.27 -19.54 0.36
C GLU A 588 8.19 -18.03 0.45
N TYR A 589 9.26 -17.41 1.00
CA TYR A 589 9.26 -16.00 1.34
C TYR A 589 8.88 -15.10 0.15
N ASN A 590 9.54 -15.26 -1.00
CA ASN A 590 9.33 -14.39 -2.16
C ASN A 590 7.91 -14.49 -2.74
N SER A 591 7.30 -15.68 -2.66
CA SER A 591 5.95 -15.91 -3.18
C SER A 591 4.88 -15.29 -2.28
N LEU A 592 5.00 -15.51 -0.96
CA LEU A 592 4.09 -14.94 0.05
C LEU A 592 4.22 -13.42 0.21
N THR A 593 5.37 -12.86 -0.15
CA THR A 593 5.68 -11.43 -0.04
C THR A 593 5.74 -10.75 -1.40
N SER A 594 5.27 -11.44 -2.44
CA SER A 594 5.08 -10.81 -3.75
C SER A 594 3.98 -9.75 -3.62
N GLY A 595 4.24 -8.55 -4.16
CA GLY A 595 3.25 -7.48 -4.18
C GLY A 595 1.99 -7.89 -4.96
N SER A 596 0.90 -7.16 -4.79
CA SER A 596 -0.41 -7.50 -5.38
C SER A 596 -0.57 -7.10 -6.87
N THR A 597 0.51 -7.15 -7.63
CA THR A 597 0.57 -6.66 -9.01
C THR A 597 0.68 -7.77 -10.05
N ARG A 598 0.83 -9.02 -9.62
CA ARG A 598 0.96 -10.19 -10.50
C ARG A 598 0.18 -11.38 -9.96
N VAL A 599 -0.50 -12.07 -10.85
CA VAL A 599 -1.22 -13.32 -10.56
C VAL A 599 -0.88 -14.35 -11.63
N THR A 600 -0.86 -15.63 -11.23
CA THR A 600 -0.54 -16.74 -12.11
C THR A 600 -1.50 -17.88 -11.88
N GLY A 601 -1.60 -18.79 -12.85
CA GLY A 601 -2.52 -19.92 -12.73
C GLY A 601 -2.45 -20.91 -13.87
N SER A 602 -3.37 -21.89 -13.84
CA SER A 602 -3.59 -22.78 -14.96
C SER A 602 -4.68 -22.23 -15.88
N TYR A 603 -4.46 -22.37 -17.18
CA TYR A 603 -5.43 -22.07 -18.23
C TYR A 603 -6.00 -23.36 -18.77
N GLU A 604 -7.32 -23.46 -18.89
CA GLU A 604 -7.99 -24.51 -19.65
C GLU A 604 -9.03 -23.87 -20.56
N GLU A 605 -9.20 -24.42 -21.75
CA GLU A 605 -10.21 -23.95 -22.69
C GLU A 605 -10.86 -25.13 -23.39
N THR A 606 -12.19 -25.11 -23.47
CA THR A 606 -12.95 -25.99 -24.35
C THR A 606 -13.59 -25.19 -25.47
N ILE A 607 -13.33 -25.59 -26.70
CA ILE A 607 -13.86 -25.00 -27.93
C ILE A 607 -14.85 -25.99 -28.52
N SER A 608 -16.09 -25.57 -28.64
CA SER A 608 -17.19 -26.34 -29.21
C SER A 608 -17.59 -25.75 -30.55
N PHE A 609 -17.50 -26.55 -31.60
CA PHE A 609 -18.01 -26.25 -32.93
C PHE A 609 -19.43 -26.80 -33.06
N ILE A 610 -20.37 -25.92 -33.36
CA ILE A 610 -21.81 -26.19 -33.38
C ILE A 610 -22.26 -26.26 -34.84
N GLY A 611 -22.62 -27.46 -35.27
CA GLY A 611 -23.10 -27.79 -36.60
C GLY A 611 -24.62 -27.87 -36.66
N ARG A 612 -25.10 -28.66 -37.63
CA ARG A 612 -26.51 -28.72 -38.01
C ARG A 612 -27.36 -29.30 -36.87
N ALA A 613 -28.57 -28.77 -36.73
CA ALA A 613 -29.56 -29.35 -35.84
C ALA A 613 -30.07 -30.69 -36.39
N TYR A 614 -30.23 -31.68 -35.51
CA TYR A 614 -30.84 -32.96 -35.77
C TYR A 614 -31.75 -33.37 -34.61
N VAL A 615 -32.68 -34.29 -34.87
CA VAL A 615 -33.62 -34.79 -33.87
C VAL A 615 -33.11 -36.12 -33.32
N LEU A 616 -32.95 -36.19 -31.99
CA LEU A 616 -32.65 -37.42 -31.26
C LEU A 616 -33.83 -37.72 -30.33
N GLY A 617 -34.73 -38.62 -30.75
CA GLY A 617 -35.99 -38.85 -30.05
C GLY A 617 -36.91 -37.63 -30.12
N ALA A 618 -37.29 -37.07 -28.97
CA ALA A 618 -38.12 -35.85 -28.87
C ALA A 618 -37.30 -34.57 -28.68
N VAL A 619 -35.96 -34.65 -28.69
CA VAL A 619 -35.07 -33.51 -28.43
C VAL A 619 -34.39 -33.08 -29.73
N THR A 620 -34.50 -31.79 -30.06
CA THR A 620 -33.69 -31.18 -31.11
C THR A 620 -32.35 -30.78 -30.51
N THR A 621 -31.26 -31.26 -31.07
CA THR A 621 -29.89 -30.97 -30.63
C THR A 621 -29.01 -30.65 -31.84
N ASN A 622 -27.82 -30.10 -31.63
CA ASN A 622 -26.89 -29.79 -32.71
C ASN A 622 -25.73 -30.79 -32.74
N GLU A 623 -25.27 -31.11 -33.94
CA GLU A 623 -23.97 -31.74 -34.11
C GLU A 623 -22.91 -30.90 -33.42
N THR A 624 -22.11 -31.51 -32.54
CA THR A 624 -21.08 -30.77 -31.80
C THR A 624 -19.77 -31.52 -31.86
N ARG A 625 -18.68 -30.80 -32.14
CA ARG A 625 -17.31 -31.29 -31.97
C ARG A 625 -16.58 -30.40 -30.99
N THR A 626 -15.84 -31.02 -30.07
CA THR A 626 -15.10 -30.30 -29.03
C THR A 626 -13.60 -30.51 -29.18
N VAL A 627 -12.85 -29.45 -28.88
CA VAL A 627 -11.39 -29.48 -28.72
C VAL A 627 -11.08 -28.83 -27.38
N SER A 628 -10.29 -29.50 -26.55
CA SER A 628 -9.83 -28.93 -25.28
C SER A 628 -8.34 -28.65 -25.32
N THR A 629 -7.93 -27.51 -24.78
CA THR A 629 -6.53 -27.09 -24.67
C THR A 629 -6.24 -26.65 -23.24
N ARG A 630 -4.98 -26.73 -22.81
CA ARG A 630 -4.57 -26.22 -21.50
C ARG A 630 -3.13 -25.69 -21.49
N GLY A 631 -2.80 -24.99 -20.42
CA GLY A 631 -1.48 -24.42 -20.18
C GLY A 631 -1.43 -23.65 -18.87
N THR A 632 -0.58 -22.64 -18.81
CA THR A 632 -0.47 -21.72 -17.67
C THR A 632 -0.69 -20.28 -18.12
N PHE A 633 -1.07 -19.40 -17.19
CA PHE A 633 -1.18 -17.99 -17.46
C PHE A 633 -0.42 -17.15 -16.44
N ILE A 634 -0.04 -15.95 -16.87
CA ILE A 634 0.46 -14.87 -16.03
C ILE A 634 -0.32 -13.61 -16.40
N LEU A 635 -0.83 -12.88 -15.41
CA LEU A 635 -1.42 -11.55 -15.58
C LEU A 635 -0.70 -10.56 -14.67
N ASN A 636 -0.48 -9.35 -15.17
CA ASN A 636 0.03 -8.24 -14.40
C ASN A 636 -1.02 -7.12 -14.36
N ARG A 637 -1.16 -6.45 -13.21
CA ARG A 637 -2.02 -5.28 -13.06
C ARG A 637 -1.33 -4.10 -13.73
N ILE A 638 -2.00 -3.52 -14.71
CA ILE A 638 -1.51 -2.39 -15.51
C ILE A 638 -2.13 -1.07 -15.03
N SER A 639 -3.32 -1.11 -14.45
CA SER A 639 -4.00 0.07 -13.90
C SER A 639 -4.92 -0.33 -12.75
N THR A 640 -5.06 0.57 -11.77
CA THR A 640 -6.00 0.45 -10.66
C THR A 640 -7.38 1.03 -10.98
N ILE A 641 -7.56 1.68 -12.15
CA ILE A 641 -8.82 2.30 -12.59
C ILE A 641 -9.91 1.23 -12.72
N ASP A 642 -10.91 1.30 -11.84
CA ASP A 642 -11.96 0.30 -11.67
C ASP A 642 -13.24 0.57 -12.48
N HIS A 643 -13.20 1.55 -13.37
CA HIS A 643 -14.28 1.88 -14.29
C HIS A 643 -13.82 1.79 -15.75
N LEU A 644 -14.68 1.23 -16.61
CA LEU A 644 -14.53 1.28 -18.07
C LEU A 644 -15.55 2.26 -18.64
N SER A 645 -15.08 3.31 -19.32
CA SER A 645 -16.02 4.14 -20.07
C SER A 645 -16.58 3.34 -21.25
N VAL A 646 -17.91 3.30 -21.33
CA VAL A 646 -18.70 2.63 -22.38
C VAL A 646 -19.40 3.70 -23.24
N PRO A 647 -19.56 3.49 -24.55
CA PRO A 647 -20.12 4.47 -25.49
C PRO A 647 -21.42 5.12 -25.04
#